data_AF-A0A2E7ULF0-F1
#
_entry.id   AF-A0A2E7ULF0-F1
#
_cell.length_a   1.000
_cell.length_b   1.000
_cell.length_c   1.000
_cell.angle_alpha   90.00
_cell.angle_beta   90.00
_cell.angle_gamma   90.00
#
_symmetry.space_group_name_H-M   'P 1'
#
loop_
_entity.id
_entity.type
_entity.pdbx_description
1 polymer ?
#
loop_
_entity_poly.entity_id
_entity_poly.type
_entity_poly.pdbx_seq_one_letter_code
_entity_poly.pdbx_strand_id
1 'polypeptide(L)'
;MPKPPPDQQIADLFERIDRLTAELVVMEQDLEMRLAAVLPSTPRDAVFDALSLLDGAEEGGPNPEVSVSPEQRQYEAAAQVHGPDIADAKAEARYGGQIVIRQHAAAEKLVIGGRWKAALSVLQTAAKNALKVKNRKPWVEARRAYWDAVTAATAITVAHPEGGETWGARIGEALDTAKQQAAAEHYGSAATSLHAAHHLTMAAHADASVCEAREAANNARTANLESMRELLATGGPPSVSTLATLRERATAEIHSLSEAAAAAGDDPDAPGREPIANTALCEALFQKHDWFALKDLFHSQENPSVEGISEVTKDIMWDLWRYRKKYIDDAFDTLRSKYPNLIAKASGSVNLESDIDVTFASPGGAADVTAAKEFNATVFEQFGKPPGRTFDVNIYPRDYRAIQESFNPDFNLTPIEDHDLAQPTGPLLNLSRIDQDVATLLKQRRFLDETSYVQLERALLSTIQDDAVREQTERRFEEANAVYLITVREKVAAILSQDGVEDAIDESENASLAELLRRYQALDSGDVRAAQTLLPFLLTELEDALPALVMKVTDEAYLDRMATLRDKQAEAAELEHPSADLEVLYRKQVQEEPPPAPALVRWREEQLNRLKAQAKRQTFENIIFANEAYMSEGAIEHIVAGGQAKKANPQRAQQIIAGLTPSTLLQSCNEQLADFFKDMKAYETKLTRFDGNDDGHRRETGEAFVHASKYLVRLLDSAQLLSEKSAAAGTTLEFELLRRVQLRDAELTTPRRLHDAVKTLLYQLRGSDRIPQSVKGELGVAEVERIFGVSTVPAFRTLLQDFAVELNAQIRSSATFQAEQAATSTARSAYFGVPLPHGRLAELLGDVQRTLRGLDTEHTIEALITQLVPYGAGQSNEAEEVAHQQEVARALAALEKLPVLR
;
A
#
# COMPACT_ATOMS: atom_id res chain seq x y z
N MET A 1 -18.09 -40.06 38.44
CA MET A 1 -16.76 -40.68 38.64
C MET A 1 -15.75 -39.57 38.83
N PRO A 2 -14.76 -39.70 39.73
CA PRO A 2 -13.71 -38.70 39.85
C PRO A 2 -12.91 -38.65 38.53
N LYS A 3 -12.55 -37.44 38.07
CA LYS A 3 -11.70 -37.26 36.89
C LYS A 3 -10.36 -37.97 37.11
N PRO A 4 -9.77 -38.59 36.07
CA PRO A 4 -8.44 -39.16 36.19
C PRO A 4 -7.43 -38.08 36.63
N PRO A 5 -6.38 -38.43 37.38
CA PRO A 5 -5.29 -37.50 37.70
C PRO A 5 -4.71 -36.88 36.41
N PRO A 6 -4.17 -35.65 36.45
CA PRO A 6 -3.61 -34.97 35.28
C PRO A 6 -2.61 -35.84 34.50
N ASP A 7 -1.79 -36.63 35.20
CA ASP A 7 -0.79 -37.51 34.58
C ASP A 7 -1.44 -38.64 33.76
N GLN A 8 -2.60 -39.14 34.19
CA GLN A 8 -3.36 -40.14 33.45
C GLN A 8 -4.05 -39.52 32.22
N GLN A 9 -4.51 -38.27 32.32
CA GLN A 9 -5.08 -37.55 31.18
C GLN A 9 -4.00 -37.23 30.13
N ILE A 10 -2.77 -36.93 30.56
CA ILE A 10 -1.63 -36.72 29.67
C ILE A 10 -1.23 -38.04 29.01
N ALA A 11 -1.17 -39.15 29.76
CA ALA A 11 -0.91 -40.47 29.20
C ALA A 11 -1.97 -40.90 28.16
N ASP A 12 -3.26 -40.70 28.46
CA ASP A 12 -4.37 -40.95 27.52
C ASP A 12 -4.28 -40.06 26.27
N LEU A 13 -3.76 -38.83 26.41
CA LEU A 13 -3.54 -37.92 25.29
C LEU A 13 -2.41 -38.41 24.38
N PHE A 14 -1.28 -38.85 24.95
CA PHE A 14 -0.17 -39.41 24.19
C PHE A 14 -0.57 -40.71 23.49
N GLU A 15 -1.30 -41.61 24.16
CA GLU A 15 -1.80 -42.83 23.53
C GLU A 15 -2.75 -42.52 22.36
N ARG A 16 -3.54 -41.44 22.47
CA ARG A 16 -4.43 -40.98 21.41
C ARG A 16 -3.67 -40.33 20.25
N ILE A 17 -2.59 -39.61 20.53
CA ILE A 17 -1.68 -39.05 19.50
C ILE A 17 -1.00 -40.20 18.75
N ASP A 18 -0.41 -41.17 19.45
CA ASP A 18 0.26 -42.32 18.83
C ASP A 18 -0.70 -43.13 17.93
N ARG A 19 -1.97 -43.26 18.37
CA ARG A 19 -3.01 -43.93 17.58
C ARG A 19 -3.36 -43.14 16.31
N LEU A 20 -3.50 -41.82 16.41
CA LEU A 20 -3.77 -40.95 15.25
C LEU A 20 -2.58 -40.90 14.29
N THR A 21 -1.35 -40.90 14.79
CA THR A 21 -0.13 -40.99 13.99
C THR A 21 -0.06 -42.33 13.25
N ALA A 22 -0.41 -43.44 13.90
CA ALA A 22 -0.49 -44.75 13.24
C ALA A 22 -1.58 -44.79 12.16
N GLU A 23 -2.76 -44.18 12.41
CA GLU A 23 -3.83 -44.07 11.41
C GLU A 23 -3.42 -43.20 10.21
N LEU A 24 -2.66 -42.12 10.44
CA LEU A 24 -2.10 -41.26 9.39
C LEU A 24 -1.10 -42.01 8.51
N VAL A 25 -0.21 -42.81 9.09
CA VAL A 25 0.73 -43.66 8.34
C VAL A 25 -0.01 -44.70 7.48
N VAL A 26 -1.09 -45.28 8.01
CA VAL A 26 -1.93 -46.22 7.24
C VAL A 26 -2.67 -45.50 6.11
N MET A 27 -3.17 -44.29 6.34
CA MET A 27 -3.78 -43.47 5.29
C MET A 27 -2.78 -43.06 4.21
N GLU A 28 -1.55 -42.71 4.59
CA GLU A 28 -0.47 -42.37 3.66
C GLU A 28 -0.09 -43.59 2.80
N GLN A 29 0.01 -44.77 3.40
CA GLN A 29 0.21 -46.04 2.68
C GLN A 29 -0.96 -46.40 1.76
N ASP A 30 -2.22 -46.18 2.17
CA ASP A 30 -3.39 -46.39 1.30
C ASP A 30 -3.41 -45.37 0.15
N LEU A 31 -2.98 -44.13 0.40
CA LEU A 31 -2.85 -43.09 -0.62
C LEU A 31 -1.74 -43.44 -1.61
N GLU A 32 -0.58 -43.92 -1.15
CA GLU A 32 0.52 -44.40 -1.99
C GLU A 32 0.10 -45.63 -2.82
N MET A 33 -0.64 -46.59 -2.24
CA MET A 33 -1.17 -47.73 -2.97
C MET A 33 -2.20 -47.31 -4.02
N ARG A 34 -3.07 -46.34 -3.71
CA ARG A 34 -4.03 -45.79 -4.68
C ARG A 34 -3.35 -44.95 -5.75
N LEU A 35 -2.31 -44.18 -5.42
CA LEU A 35 -1.49 -43.49 -6.41
C LEU A 35 -0.77 -44.50 -7.31
N ALA A 36 -0.26 -45.60 -6.76
CA ALA A 36 0.36 -46.69 -7.53
C ALA A 36 -0.65 -47.45 -8.41
N ALA A 37 -1.94 -47.45 -8.06
CA ALA A 37 -3.02 -48.05 -8.85
C ALA A 37 -3.60 -47.11 -9.92
N VAL A 38 -3.49 -45.78 -9.74
CA VAL A 38 -4.04 -44.76 -10.66
C VAL A 38 -2.96 -44.18 -11.58
N LEU A 39 -1.69 -44.23 -11.19
CA LEU A 39 -0.58 -44.00 -12.09
C LEU A 39 -0.33 -45.28 -12.88
N PRO A 40 -0.48 -45.30 -14.21
CA PRO A 40 -0.02 -46.43 -15.00
C PRO A 40 1.47 -46.57 -14.74
N SER A 41 1.88 -47.72 -14.21
CA SER A 41 3.25 -48.19 -14.22
C SER A 41 3.64 -48.45 -15.68
N THR A 42 3.82 -47.38 -16.43
CA THR A 42 4.51 -47.42 -17.71
C THR A 42 5.98 -47.54 -17.34
N PRO A 43 6.65 -48.67 -17.60
CA PRO A 43 8.09 -48.73 -17.40
C PRO A 43 8.71 -47.63 -18.25
N ARG A 44 9.63 -46.86 -17.67
CA ARG A 44 10.46 -45.91 -18.43
C ARG A 44 11.20 -46.62 -19.57
N ASP A 45 11.37 -47.94 -19.45
CA ASP A 45 11.93 -48.85 -20.44
C ASP A 45 10.92 -49.26 -21.54
N ALA A 46 9.60 -49.22 -21.31
CA ALA A 46 8.60 -49.52 -22.34
C ALA A 46 8.36 -48.34 -23.31
N VAL A 47 8.63 -47.10 -22.87
CA VAL A 47 8.60 -45.92 -23.75
C VAL A 47 9.87 -45.87 -24.61
N PHE A 48 10.98 -46.41 -24.12
CA PHE A 48 12.21 -46.57 -24.91
C PHE A 48 12.17 -47.81 -25.81
N ASP A 49 11.50 -48.91 -25.43
CA ASP A 49 11.31 -50.07 -26.31
C ASP A 49 10.25 -49.81 -27.40
N ALA A 50 9.24 -48.99 -27.14
CA ALA A 50 8.29 -48.55 -28.16
C ALA A 50 8.91 -47.56 -29.18
N LEU A 51 9.94 -46.81 -28.78
CA LEU A 51 10.74 -45.98 -29.68
C LEU A 51 11.86 -46.77 -30.37
N SER A 52 12.35 -47.87 -29.77
CA SER A 52 13.34 -48.76 -30.40
C SER A 52 12.72 -49.76 -31.39
N LEU A 53 11.41 -50.03 -31.30
CA LEU A 53 10.65 -50.78 -32.31
C LEU A 53 10.29 -49.96 -33.56
N LEU A 54 10.55 -48.65 -33.56
CA LEU A 54 10.41 -47.78 -34.74
C LEU A 54 11.70 -47.64 -35.55
N ASP A 55 12.83 -48.15 -35.04
CA ASP A 55 14.14 -48.13 -35.73
C ASP A 55 14.53 -49.49 -36.35
N GLY A 56 13.63 -50.48 -36.30
CA GLY A 56 13.88 -51.85 -36.77
C GLY A 56 13.00 -52.34 -37.93
N ALA A 57 12.30 -51.44 -38.63
CA ALA A 57 11.45 -51.78 -39.77
C ALA A 57 11.92 -51.10 -41.07
N GLU A 58 13.22 -51.19 -41.37
CA GLU A 58 13.65 -51.25 -42.76
C GLU A 58 13.32 -52.65 -43.29
N GLU A 59 12.15 -52.78 -43.92
CA GLU A 59 11.95 -53.60 -45.13
C GLU A 59 10.49 -53.50 -45.62
N GLY A 60 10.23 -52.57 -46.55
CA GLY A 60 9.48 -52.92 -47.77
C GLY A 60 7.94 -52.84 -47.79
N GLY A 61 7.28 -51.90 -47.10
CA GLY A 61 5.85 -51.60 -47.32
C GLY A 61 5.60 -50.12 -47.64
N PRO A 62 4.87 -49.75 -48.71
CA PRO A 62 4.56 -48.35 -48.99
C PRO A 62 3.70 -47.79 -47.86
N ASN A 63 4.30 -46.89 -47.07
CA ASN A 63 3.61 -46.12 -46.03
C ASN A 63 2.36 -45.49 -46.69
N PRO A 64 1.15 -45.69 -46.16
CA PRO A 64 -0.03 -45.04 -46.70
C PRO A 64 0.24 -43.53 -46.65
N GLU A 65 0.25 -42.88 -47.82
CA GLU A 65 0.41 -41.43 -47.91
C GLU A 65 -0.59 -40.78 -46.96
N VAL A 66 -0.12 -40.31 -45.81
CA VAL A 66 -0.92 -39.51 -44.89
C VAL A 66 -1.21 -38.23 -45.64
N SER A 67 -2.39 -38.19 -46.27
CA SER A 67 -2.82 -37.06 -47.09
C SER A 67 -2.91 -35.81 -46.21
N VAL A 68 -1.85 -34.99 -46.25
CA VAL A 68 -1.79 -33.69 -45.59
C VAL A 68 -2.97 -32.85 -46.05
N SER A 69 -3.82 -32.44 -45.10
CA SER A 69 -5.01 -31.65 -45.43
C SER A 69 -4.62 -30.31 -46.05
N PRO A 70 -5.47 -29.71 -46.91
CA PRO A 70 -5.21 -28.38 -47.46
C PRO A 70 -4.94 -27.33 -46.37
N GLU A 71 -5.64 -27.40 -45.25
CA GLU A 71 -5.48 -26.50 -44.12
C GLU A 71 -4.13 -26.66 -43.41
N GLN A 72 -3.64 -27.90 -43.29
CA GLN A 72 -2.32 -28.16 -42.72
C GLN A 72 -1.22 -27.57 -43.60
N ARG A 73 -1.28 -27.75 -44.93
CA ARG A 73 -0.31 -27.15 -45.85
C ARG A 73 -0.32 -25.62 -45.79
N GLN A 74 -1.50 -25.01 -45.66
CA GLN A 74 -1.62 -23.56 -45.50
C GLN A 74 -1.00 -23.07 -44.19
N TYR A 75 -1.21 -23.80 -43.08
CA TYR A 75 -0.55 -23.52 -41.82
C TYR A 75 0.97 -23.61 -41.92
N GLU A 76 1.49 -24.72 -42.46
CA GLU A 76 2.93 -24.95 -42.61
C GLU A 76 3.59 -23.87 -43.49
N ALA A 77 2.95 -23.53 -44.62
CA ALA A 77 3.43 -22.45 -45.48
C ALA A 77 3.42 -21.09 -44.76
N ALA A 78 2.36 -20.77 -44.00
CA ALA A 78 2.31 -19.54 -43.22
C ALA A 78 3.36 -19.53 -42.09
N ALA A 79 3.60 -20.65 -41.43
CA ALA A 79 4.62 -20.79 -40.39
C ALA A 79 6.03 -20.63 -40.97
N GLN A 80 6.28 -21.14 -42.17
CA GLN A 80 7.55 -20.92 -42.87
C GLN A 80 7.75 -19.44 -43.25
N VAL A 81 6.71 -18.77 -43.75
CA VAL A 81 6.77 -17.37 -44.18
C VAL A 81 6.90 -16.41 -42.99
N HIS A 82 6.11 -16.63 -41.93
CA HIS A 82 6.01 -15.70 -40.80
C HIS A 82 6.86 -16.11 -39.59
N GLY A 83 7.40 -17.32 -39.56
CA GLY A 83 8.19 -17.87 -38.47
C GLY A 83 9.35 -16.96 -38.03
N PRO A 84 10.16 -16.40 -38.96
CA PRO A 84 11.23 -15.48 -38.61
C PRO A 84 10.74 -14.20 -37.91
N ASP A 85 9.73 -13.51 -38.46
CA ASP A 85 9.19 -12.30 -37.83
C ASP A 85 8.57 -12.59 -36.45
N ILE A 86 7.89 -13.74 -36.31
CA ILE A 86 7.36 -14.20 -35.02
C ILE A 86 8.51 -14.46 -34.04
N ALA A 87 9.57 -15.15 -34.44
CA ALA A 87 10.72 -15.43 -33.59
C ALA A 87 11.41 -14.14 -33.12
N ASP A 88 11.64 -13.19 -34.03
CA ASP A 88 12.21 -11.88 -33.71
C ASP A 88 11.33 -11.13 -32.72
N ALA A 89 10.02 -11.06 -32.96
CA ALA A 89 9.10 -10.36 -32.05
C ALA A 89 8.99 -11.03 -30.67
N LYS A 90 9.15 -12.37 -30.57
CA LYS A 90 9.19 -13.07 -29.29
C LYS A 90 10.42 -12.68 -28.46
N ALA A 91 11.56 -12.38 -29.09
CA ALA A 91 12.76 -11.89 -28.40
C ALA A 91 12.58 -10.46 -27.86
N GLU A 92 11.59 -9.74 -28.38
CA GLU A 92 11.31 -8.32 -28.10
C GLU A 92 10.12 -8.15 -27.13
N ALA A 93 10.07 -8.98 -26.08
CA ALA A 93 8.97 -9.05 -25.11
C ALA A 93 8.59 -7.68 -24.51
N ARG A 94 9.59 -6.84 -24.18
CA ARG A 94 9.42 -5.50 -23.60
C ARG A 94 8.75 -4.46 -24.51
N TYR A 95 8.55 -4.79 -25.78
CA TYR A 95 7.89 -3.93 -26.79
C TYR A 95 6.52 -4.49 -27.22
N GLY A 96 5.97 -5.43 -26.46
CA GLY A 96 4.70 -6.10 -26.75
C GLY A 96 4.85 -7.50 -27.33
N GLY A 97 6.07 -8.05 -27.42
CA GLY A 97 6.33 -9.40 -27.90
C GLY A 97 5.57 -10.50 -27.15
N GLN A 98 5.13 -10.24 -25.91
CA GLN A 98 4.36 -11.19 -25.10
C GLN A 98 3.03 -11.63 -25.74
N ILE A 99 2.35 -10.75 -26.46
CA ILE A 99 1.12 -11.16 -27.17
C ILE A 99 1.43 -12.11 -28.32
N VAL A 100 2.57 -11.94 -28.98
CA VAL A 100 3.05 -12.82 -30.06
C VAL A 100 3.42 -14.19 -29.49
N ILE A 101 4.12 -14.23 -28.34
CA ILE A 101 4.44 -15.49 -27.63
C ILE A 101 3.16 -16.28 -27.35
N ARG A 102 2.15 -15.65 -26.72
CA ARG A 102 0.89 -16.33 -26.36
C ARG A 102 0.11 -16.81 -27.59
N GLN A 103 0.00 -15.98 -28.62
CA GLN A 103 -0.73 -16.34 -29.85
C GLN A 103 -0.02 -17.48 -30.59
N HIS A 104 1.31 -17.45 -30.67
CA HIS A 104 2.08 -18.54 -31.28
C HIS A 104 1.87 -19.86 -30.53
N ALA A 105 1.98 -19.86 -29.19
CA ALA A 105 1.74 -21.05 -28.37
C ALA A 105 0.29 -21.57 -28.50
N ALA A 106 -0.70 -20.68 -28.60
CA ALA A 106 -2.09 -21.05 -28.83
C ALA A 106 -2.29 -21.70 -30.22
N ALA A 107 -1.60 -21.21 -31.25
CA ALA A 107 -1.61 -21.82 -32.57
C ALA A 107 -1.00 -23.23 -32.54
N GLU A 108 0.15 -23.41 -31.88
CA GLU A 108 0.81 -24.71 -31.69
C GLU A 108 -0.12 -25.71 -30.96
N LYS A 109 -0.82 -25.27 -29.91
CA LYS A 109 -1.80 -26.11 -29.21
C LYS A 109 -2.96 -26.55 -30.11
N LEU A 110 -3.42 -25.68 -31.02
CA LEU A 110 -4.47 -26.01 -31.99
C LEU A 110 -3.97 -26.99 -33.07
N VAL A 111 -2.70 -26.88 -33.48
CA VAL A 111 -2.03 -27.84 -34.36
C VAL A 111 -2.02 -29.24 -33.74
N ILE A 112 -1.60 -29.36 -32.49
CA ILE A 112 -1.59 -30.63 -31.75
C ILE A 112 -2.99 -31.26 -31.71
N GLY A 113 -4.04 -30.43 -31.60
CA GLY A 113 -5.44 -30.88 -31.65
C GLY A 113 -6.01 -31.13 -33.05
N GLY A 114 -5.22 -31.05 -34.13
CA GLY A 114 -5.67 -31.22 -35.51
C GLY A 114 -6.56 -30.09 -36.04
N ARG A 115 -6.64 -28.95 -35.34
CA ARG A 115 -7.52 -27.81 -35.66
C ARG A 115 -6.81 -26.78 -36.55
N TRP A 116 -6.27 -27.24 -37.68
CA TRP A 116 -5.38 -26.48 -38.57
C TRP A 116 -5.94 -25.12 -39.03
N LYS A 117 -7.22 -25.04 -39.41
CA LYS A 117 -7.84 -23.77 -39.82
C LYS A 117 -7.85 -22.72 -38.72
N ALA A 118 -8.13 -23.14 -37.48
CA ALA A 118 -8.10 -22.24 -36.33
C ALA A 118 -6.65 -21.85 -36.00
N ALA A 119 -5.72 -22.81 -36.04
CA ALA A 119 -4.29 -22.56 -35.84
C ALA A 119 -3.75 -21.52 -36.85
N LEU A 120 -4.11 -21.63 -38.13
CA LEU A 120 -3.72 -20.69 -39.18
C LEU A 120 -4.21 -19.27 -38.88
N SER A 121 -5.47 -19.11 -38.47
CA SER A 121 -6.03 -17.80 -38.12
C SER A 121 -5.31 -17.16 -36.92
N VAL A 122 -4.98 -17.96 -35.90
CA VAL A 122 -4.22 -17.48 -34.74
C VAL A 122 -2.78 -17.13 -35.13
N LEU A 123 -2.12 -17.94 -35.95
CA LEU A 123 -0.76 -17.68 -36.45
C LEU A 123 -0.69 -16.41 -37.29
N GLN A 124 -1.65 -16.17 -38.18
CA GLN A 124 -1.72 -14.92 -38.96
C GLN A 124 -1.92 -13.69 -38.07
N THR A 125 -2.68 -13.83 -36.98
CA THR A 125 -2.83 -12.78 -35.96
C THR A 125 -1.50 -12.54 -35.24
N ALA A 126 -0.78 -13.61 -34.87
CA ALA A 126 0.56 -13.53 -34.28
C ALA A 126 1.54 -12.81 -35.22
N ALA A 127 1.54 -13.14 -36.52
CA ALA A 127 2.37 -12.49 -37.53
C ALA A 127 2.05 -10.99 -37.68
N LYS A 128 0.77 -10.62 -37.71
CA LYS A 128 0.34 -9.20 -37.74
C LYS A 128 0.85 -8.44 -36.51
N ASN A 129 0.75 -9.05 -35.33
CA ASN A 129 1.24 -8.45 -34.10
C ASN A 129 2.77 -8.41 -34.04
N ALA A 130 3.47 -9.40 -34.60
CA ALA A 130 4.92 -9.38 -34.72
C ALA A 130 5.41 -8.17 -35.52
N LEU A 131 4.74 -7.86 -36.64
CA LEU A 131 5.03 -6.65 -37.41
C LEU A 131 4.74 -5.37 -36.61
N LYS A 132 3.67 -5.34 -35.81
CA LYS A 132 3.39 -4.21 -34.90
C LYS A 132 4.50 -4.01 -33.87
N VAL A 133 4.98 -5.08 -33.23
CA VAL A 133 6.11 -5.03 -32.28
C VAL A 133 7.35 -4.46 -32.96
N LYS A 134 7.71 -4.99 -34.13
CA LYS A 134 8.85 -4.53 -34.93
C LYS A 134 8.74 -3.04 -35.28
N ASN A 135 7.57 -2.59 -35.73
CA ASN A 135 7.34 -1.19 -36.10
C ASN A 135 7.35 -0.27 -34.87
N ARG A 136 6.86 -0.74 -33.71
CA ARG A 136 6.77 0.04 -32.47
C ARG A 136 8.10 0.18 -31.74
N LYS A 137 9.00 -0.81 -31.86
CA LYS A 137 10.29 -0.84 -31.15
C LYS A 137 11.06 0.50 -31.19
N PRO A 138 11.30 1.13 -32.36
CA PRO A 138 12.01 2.42 -32.41
C PRO A 138 11.34 3.53 -31.61
N TRP A 139 10.00 3.58 -31.60
CA TRP A 139 9.24 4.56 -30.83
C TRP A 139 9.42 4.35 -29.33
N VAL A 140 9.30 3.11 -28.85
CA VAL A 140 9.44 2.82 -27.41
C VAL A 140 10.87 3.07 -26.94
N GLU A 141 11.88 2.73 -27.75
CA GLU A 141 13.29 3.04 -27.48
C GLU A 141 13.51 4.55 -27.37
N ALA A 142 13.04 5.33 -28.34
CA ALA A 142 13.15 6.78 -28.31
C ALA A 142 12.39 7.38 -27.11
N ARG A 143 11.19 6.88 -26.80
CA ARG A 143 10.40 7.35 -25.67
C ARG A 143 11.11 7.11 -24.33
N ARG A 144 11.63 5.91 -24.10
CA ARG A 144 12.42 5.61 -22.88
C ARG A 144 13.67 6.46 -22.78
N ALA A 145 14.33 6.76 -23.89
CA ALA A 145 15.56 7.52 -23.91
C ALA A 145 15.35 9.04 -23.71
N TYR A 146 14.28 9.61 -24.27
CA TYR A 146 14.18 11.07 -24.42
C TYR A 146 12.91 11.72 -23.88
N TRP A 147 11.85 10.96 -23.60
CA TRP A 147 10.53 11.53 -23.33
C TRP A 147 10.53 12.54 -22.17
N ASP A 148 11.14 12.19 -21.05
CA ASP A 148 11.14 13.04 -19.86
C ASP A 148 11.96 14.31 -20.12
N ALA A 149 13.14 14.19 -20.73
CA ALA A 149 14.00 15.32 -21.06
C ALA A 149 13.32 16.30 -22.04
N VAL A 150 12.70 15.77 -23.09
CA VAL A 150 11.95 16.58 -24.07
C VAL A 150 10.74 17.24 -23.41
N THR A 151 10.00 16.52 -22.55
CA THR A 151 8.80 17.05 -21.89
C THR A 151 9.13 18.23 -20.97
N ALA A 152 10.23 18.20 -20.22
CA ALA A 152 10.56 19.38 -19.41
C ALA A 152 11.12 20.54 -20.23
N ALA A 153 11.84 20.26 -21.32
CA ALA A 153 12.38 21.31 -22.19
C ALA A 153 11.28 22.14 -22.87
N THR A 154 10.01 21.67 -22.88
CA THR A 154 8.88 22.49 -23.32
C THR A 154 8.62 23.71 -22.43
N ALA A 155 9.18 23.75 -21.21
CA ALA A 155 9.07 24.87 -20.30
C ALA A 155 10.02 26.05 -20.63
N ILE A 156 10.96 25.88 -21.58
CA ILE A 156 11.93 26.92 -21.93
C ILE A 156 11.22 28.10 -22.63
N THR A 157 11.22 29.27 -22.00
CA THR A 157 10.56 30.47 -22.55
C THR A 157 11.53 31.44 -23.23
N VAL A 158 12.82 31.10 -23.31
CA VAL A 158 13.82 31.88 -24.05
C VAL A 158 13.49 31.86 -25.54
N ALA A 159 13.55 33.02 -26.19
CA ALA A 159 13.28 33.17 -27.62
C ALA A 159 14.27 32.37 -28.47
N HIS A 160 13.77 31.69 -29.50
CA HIS A 160 14.60 30.98 -30.46
C HIS A 160 15.28 31.97 -31.43
N PRO A 161 16.57 31.81 -31.80
CA PRO A 161 17.30 32.79 -32.61
C PRO A 161 16.71 33.02 -34.02
N GLU A 162 16.09 32.00 -34.61
CA GLU A 162 15.51 32.05 -35.96
C GLU A 162 14.00 32.38 -36.02
N GLY A 163 13.37 32.83 -34.93
CA GLY A 163 11.92 33.06 -34.91
C GLY A 163 11.42 33.91 -33.75
N GLY A 164 10.14 34.33 -33.81
CA GLY A 164 9.48 35.06 -32.71
C GLY A 164 8.94 34.16 -31.59
N GLU A 165 9.12 32.85 -31.69
CA GLU A 165 8.64 31.84 -30.73
C GLU A 165 9.76 31.39 -29.78
N THR A 166 9.40 30.73 -28.68
CA THR A 166 10.37 30.23 -27.70
C THR A 166 10.91 28.85 -28.08
N TRP A 167 12.06 28.48 -27.52
CA TRP A 167 12.60 27.11 -27.65
C TRP A 167 11.57 26.05 -27.20
N GLY A 168 10.92 26.27 -26.05
CA GLY A 168 9.94 25.33 -25.50
C GLY A 168 8.71 25.14 -26.39
N ALA A 169 8.26 26.19 -27.10
CA ALA A 169 7.15 26.09 -28.05
C ALA A 169 7.51 25.19 -29.25
N ARG A 170 8.71 25.36 -29.84
CA ARG A 170 9.19 24.51 -30.94
C ARG A 170 9.36 23.05 -30.53
N ILE A 171 9.95 22.83 -29.35
CA ILE A 171 10.12 21.48 -28.79
C ILE A 171 8.75 20.84 -28.56
N GLY A 172 7.79 21.60 -28.01
CA GLY A 172 6.42 21.18 -27.79
C GLY A 172 5.70 20.77 -29.08
N GLU A 173 5.83 21.54 -30.16
CA GLU A 173 5.25 21.21 -31.46
C GLU A 173 5.81 19.90 -32.03
N ALA A 174 7.13 19.69 -31.94
CA ALA A 174 7.78 18.46 -32.37
C ALA A 174 7.33 17.24 -31.53
N LEU A 175 7.21 17.42 -30.21
CA LEU A 175 6.70 16.39 -29.30
C LEU A 175 5.23 16.04 -29.60
N ASP A 176 4.38 17.03 -29.84
CA ASP A 176 2.97 16.81 -30.17
C ASP A 176 2.80 16.13 -31.54
N THR A 177 3.64 16.48 -32.51
CA THR A 177 3.73 15.76 -33.79
C THR A 177 4.07 14.29 -33.56
N ALA A 178 5.06 14.00 -32.70
CA ALA A 178 5.42 12.63 -32.36
C ALA A 178 4.26 11.85 -31.71
N LYS A 179 3.53 12.49 -30.78
CA LYS A 179 2.32 11.90 -30.15
C LYS A 179 1.23 11.59 -31.17
N GLN A 180 0.94 12.53 -32.08
CA GLN A 180 -0.08 12.34 -33.12
C GLN A 180 0.29 11.20 -34.07
N GLN A 181 1.56 11.11 -34.48
CA GLN A 181 2.05 10.01 -35.32
C GLN A 181 1.99 8.67 -34.60
N ALA A 182 2.35 8.60 -33.31
CA ALA A 182 2.24 7.38 -32.52
C ALA A 182 0.77 6.93 -32.36
N ALA A 183 -0.15 7.87 -32.16
CA ALA A 183 -1.58 7.60 -32.08
C ALA A 183 -2.16 7.09 -33.43
N ALA A 184 -1.57 7.50 -34.55
CA ALA A 184 -1.88 7.00 -35.89
C ALA A 184 -1.15 5.68 -36.26
N GLU A 185 -0.50 5.02 -35.31
CA GLU A 185 0.34 3.82 -35.51
C GLU A 185 1.55 4.04 -36.48
N HIS A 186 1.95 5.29 -36.74
CA HIS A 186 3.13 5.66 -37.55
C HIS A 186 4.42 5.71 -36.71
N TYR A 187 4.75 4.62 -36.01
CA TYR A 187 5.78 4.59 -34.97
C TYR A 187 7.19 4.98 -35.44
N GLY A 188 7.60 4.62 -36.66
CA GLY A 188 8.91 5.02 -37.19
C GLY A 188 9.03 6.54 -37.38
N SER A 189 7.98 7.17 -37.90
CA SER A 189 7.89 8.63 -37.98
C SER A 189 7.84 9.26 -36.59
N ALA A 190 7.04 8.70 -35.67
CA ALA A 190 6.93 9.19 -34.30
C ALA A 190 8.28 9.19 -33.58
N ALA A 191 9.06 8.11 -33.73
CA ALA A 191 10.42 8.02 -33.19
C ALA A 191 11.33 9.10 -33.79
N THR A 192 11.26 9.31 -35.10
CA THR A 192 12.02 10.35 -35.81
C THR A 192 11.66 11.75 -35.31
N SER A 193 10.37 12.05 -35.13
CA SER A 193 9.90 13.33 -34.59
C SER A 193 10.32 13.53 -33.13
N LEU A 194 10.33 12.48 -32.30
CA LEU A 194 10.84 12.58 -30.93
C LEU A 194 12.35 12.78 -30.88
N HIS A 195 13.12 12.12 -31.76
CA HIS A 195 14.55 12.41 -31.93
C HIS A 195 14.79 13.86 -32.36
N ALA A 196 13.97 14.39 -33.27
CA ALA A 196 14.06 15.79 -33.66
C ALA A 196 13.77 16.73 -32.48
N ALA A 197 12.74 16.43 -31.67
CA ALA A 197 12.45 17.17 -30.44
C ALA A 197 13.61 17.12 -29.43
N HIS A 198 14.28 15.96 -29.31
CA HIS A 198 15.48 15.82 -28.49
C HIS A 198 16.67 16.61 -29.03
N HIS A 199 16.89 16.62 -30.35
CA HIS A 199 17.92 17.47 -30.96
C HIS A 199 17.65 18.96 -30.74
N LEU A 200 16.39 19.40 -30.83
CA LEU A 200 16.00 20.76 -30.45
C LEU A 200 16.25 21.04 -28.97
N THR A 201 16.03 20.05 -28.09
CA THR A 201 16.35 20.16 -26.66
C THR A 201 17.86 20.36 -26.43
N MET A 202 18.70 19.57 -27.11
CA MET A 202 20.16 19.71 -27.04
C MET A 202 20.63 21.05 -27.63
N ALA A 203 20.03 21.50 -28.73
CA ALA A 203 20.32 22.79 -29.32
C ALA A 203 19.92 23.95 -28.40
N ALA A 204 18.75 23.88 -27.76
CA ALA A 204 18.32 24.84 -26.75
C ALA A 204 19.32 24.91 -25.59
N HIS A 205 19.78 23.77 -25.08
CA HIS A 205 20.77 23.74 -23.99
C HIS A 205 22.17 24.23 -24.39
N ALA A 206 22.50 24.23 -25.67
CA ALA A 206 23.76 24.77 -26.19
C ALA A 206 23.64 26.24 -26.64
N ASP A 207 22.42 26.78 -26.74
CA ASP A 207 22.17 28.16 -27.16
C ASP A 207 22.70 29.16 -26.13
N ALA A 208 23.44 30.16 -26.60
CA ALA A 208 24.09 31.13 -25.72
C ALA A 208 23.09 31.90 -24.85
N SER A 209 21.93 32.28 -25.40
CA SER A 209 20.91 33.02 -24.64
C SER A 209 20.24 32.15 -23.58
N VAL A 210 20.06 30.86 -23.84
CA VAL A 210 19.58 29.90 -22.83
C VAL A 210 20.63 29.68 -21.74
N CYS A 211 21.90 29.51 -22.11
CA CYS A 211 23.01 29.40 -21.15
C CYS A 211 23.14 30.63 -20.26
N GLU A 212 23.09 31.83 -20.83
CA GLU A 212 23.13 33.10 -20.10
C GLU A 212 21.92 33.23 -19.15
N ALA A 213 20.71 32.91 -19.62
CA ALA A 213 19.51 32.94 -18.79
C ALA A 213 19.61 31.95 -17.62
N ARG A 214 20.18 30.75 -17.87
CA ARG A 214 20.39 29.72 -16.87
C ARG A 214 21.42 30.13 -15.84
N GLU A 215 22.55 30.65 -16.28
CA GLU A 215 23.60 31.16 -15.41
C GLU A 215 23.07 32.32 -14.55
N ALA A 216 22.31 33.25 -15.14
CA ALA A 216 21.66 34.33 -14.40
C ALA A 216 20.68 33.81 -13.33
N ALA A 217 19.85 32.82 -13.66
CA ALA A 217 18.95 32.19 -12.70
C ALA A 217 19.71 31.46 -11.58
N ASN A 218 20.77 30.72 -11.91
CA ASN A 218 21.62 30.02 -10.95
C ASN A 218 22.38 30.98 -10.03
N ASN A 219 22.88 32.09 -10.56
CA ASN A 219 23.55 33.14 -9.79
C ASN A 219 22.57 33.84 -8.84
N ALA A 220 21.36 34.18 -9.32
CA ALA A 220 20.31 34.76 -8.49
C ALA A 220 19.89 33.81 -7.34
N ARG A 221 19.75 32.51 -7.63
CA ARG A 221 19.51 31.47 -6.63
C ARG A 221 20.64 31.42 -5.61
N THR A 222 21.89 31.27 -6.07
CA THR A 222 23.06 31.15 -5.19
C THR A 222 23.17 32.35 -4.24
N ALA A 223 23.05 33.57 -4.77
CA ALA A 223 23.05 34.79 -3.97
C ALA A 223 21.89 34.83 -2.97
N ASN A 224 20.70 34.34 -3.34
CA ASN A 224 19.57 34.26 -2.43
C ASN A 224 19.80 33.24 -1.29
N LEU A 225 20.35 32.06 -1.61
CA LEU A 225 20.69 31.03 -0.64
C LEU A 225 21.78 31.48 0.33
N GLU A 226 22.84 32.11 -0.18
CA GLU A 226 23.92 32.70 0.64
C GLU A 226 23.37 33.78 1.57
N SER A 227 22.53 34.68 1.06
CA SER A 227 21.91 35.71 1.90
C SER A 227 21.03 35.11 3.01
N MET A 228 20.30 34.02 2.74
CA MET A 228 19.54 33.33 3.80
C MET A 228 20.46 32.70 4.86
N ARG A 229 21.60 32.13 4.45
CA ARG A 229 22.60 31.58 5.39
C ARG A 229 23.24 32.67 6.25
N GLU A 230 23.61 33.79 5.63
CA GLU A 230 24.17 34.95 6.33
C GLU A 230 23.22 35.52 7.39
N LEU A 231 21.93 35.59 7.09
CA LEU A 231 20.89 36.02 8.04
C LEU A 231 20.83 35.12 9.28
N LEU A 232 21.06 33.81 9.12
CA LEU A 232 21.08 32.85 10.22
C LEU A 232 22.40 32.77 11.00
N ALA A 233 23.52 33.22 10.40
CA ALA A 233 24.84 33.14 11.02
C ALA A 233 25.04 34.12 12.19
N THR A 234 24.06 34.97 12.50
CA THR A 234 24.17 36.05 13.49
C THR A 234 24.20 35.60 14.96
N GLY A 235 23.97 34.31 15.24
CA GLY A 235 24.04 33.71 16.57
C GLY A 235 22.78 33.95 17.41
N GLY A 236 22.22 32.89 17.98
CA GLY A 236 20.96 32.91 18.72
C GLY A 236 19.71 32.96 17.84
N PRO A 237 18.50 32.99 18.44
CA PRO A 237 17.24 32.96 17.70
C PRO A 237 17.08 34.17 16.78
N PRO A 238 16.66 33.97 15.52
CA PRO A 238 16.50 35.07 14.57
C PRO A 238 15.42 36.05 15.02
N SER A 239 15.69 37.35 14.84
CA SER A 239 14.72 38.40 15.14
C SER A 239 13.47 38.32 14.24
N VAL A 240 12.36 38.92 14.66
CA VAL A 240 11.11 38.99 13.85
C VAL A 240 11.38 39.60 12.46
N SER A 241 12.20 40.63 12.36
CA SER A 241 12.57 41.22 11.07
C SER A 241 13.42 40.26 10.22
N THR A 242 14.34 39.53 10.86
CA THR A 242 15.15 38.49 10.18
C THR A 242 14.24 37.41 9.59
N LEU A 243 13.29 36.91 10.38
CA LEU A 243 12.32 35.90 9.94
C LEU A 243 11.42 36.40 8.81
N ALA A 244 10.99 37.67 8.85
CA ALA A 244 10.22 38.28 7.77
C ALA A 244 11.03 38.33 6.45
N THR A 245 12.30 38.73 6.51
CA THR A 245 13.21 38.73 5.34
C THR A 245 13.48 37.31 4.86
N LEU A 246 13.72 36.34 5.75
CA LEU A 246 13.88 34.93 5.38
C LEU A 246 12.65 34.39 4.67
N ARG A 247 11.44 34.72 5.16
CA ARG A 247 10.18 34.31 4.54
C ARG A 247 10.05 34.88 3.13
N GLU A 248 10.30 36.18 2.95
CA GLU A 248 10.27 36.84 1.64
C GLU A 248 11.22 36.15 0.65
N ARG A 249 12.47 35.90 1.06
CA ARG A 249 13.49 35.23 0.26
C ARG A 249 13.16 33.78 -0.06
N ALA A 250 12.63 33.03 0.91
CA ALA A 250 12.21 31.65 0.70
C ALA A 250 11.02 31.58 -0.27
N THR A 251 10.07 32.51 -0.15
CA THR A 251 8.90 32.60 -1.04
C THR A 251 9.34 32.97 -2.47
N ALA A 252 10.29 33.90 -2.61
CA ALA A 252 10.89 34.26 -3.89
C ALA A 252 11.64 33.08 -4.53
N GLU A 253 12.36 32.28 -3.74
CA GLU A 253 13.04 31.07 -4.20
C GLU A 253 12.07 30.00 -4.70
N ILE A 254 11.04 29.72 -3.90
CA ILE A 254 10.02 28.71 -4.21
C ILE A 254 9.27 29.05 -5.50
N HIS A 255 8.97 30.33 -5.72
CA HIS A 255 8.16 30.77 -6.85
C HIS A 255 9.03 31.36 -7.97
N SER A 256 9.44 32.62 -7.82
CA SER A 256 9.99 33.41 -8.93
C SER A 256 11.32 32.86 -9.46
N LEU A 257 12.24 32.45 -8.58
CA LEU A 257 13.55 31.96 -9.00
C LEU A 257 13.44 30.55 -9.59
N SER A 258 12.53 29.73 -9.07
CA SER A 258 12.26 28.42 -9.65
C SER A 258 11.61 28.48 -11.03
N GLU A 259 10.66 29.39 -11.22
CA GLU A 259 10.03 29.62 -12.52
C GLU A 259 11.05 30.19 -13.52
N ALA A 260 11.90 31.13 -13.10
CA ALA A 260 12.97 31.67 -13.95
C ALA A 260 14.00 30.59 -14.35
N ALA A 261 14.38 29.71 -13.42
CA ALA A 261 15.24 28.56 -13.69
C ALA A 261 14.60 27.63 -14.73
N ALA A 262 13.36 27.19 -14.51
CA ALA A 262 12.63 26.33 -15.45
C ALA A 262 12.46 26.99 -16.83
N ALA A 263 12.16 28.29 -16.87
CA ALA A 263 12.08 29.10 -18.08
C ALA A 263 13.40 29.18 -18.85
N ALA A 264 14.54 29.07 -18.16
CA ALA A 264 15.88 28.98 -18.74
C ALA A 264 16.33 27.53 -19.02
N GLY A 265 15.42 26.57 -18.88
CA GLY A 265 15.68 25.14 -19.05
C GLY A 265 16.55 24.52 -17.96
N ASP A 266 16.71 25.20 -16.82
CA ASP A 266 17.16 24.57 -15.57
C ASP A 266 15.97 23.84 -14.97
N ASP A 267 15.80 22.59 -15.38
CA ASP A 267 14.82 21.71 -14.76
C ASP A 267 15.49 21.03 -13.56
N PRO A 268 15.02 21.25 -12.32
CA PRO A 268 15.56 20.57 -11.14
C PRO A 268 15.48 19.05 -11.22
N ASP A 269 14.59 18.50 -12.06
CA ASP A 269 14.45 17.07 -12.33
C ASP A 269 15.30 16.60 -13.52
N ALA A 270 15.94 17.50 -14.29
CA ALA A 270 16.83 17.13 -15.39
C ALA A 270 18.03 16.28 -14.97
N PRO A 271 18.67 16.51 -13.80
CA PRO A 271 19.69 15.59 -13.28
C PRO A 271 19.17 14.17 -13.12
N GLY A 272 17.88 13.96 -12.83
CA GLY A 272 17.26 12.63 -12.82
C GLY A 272 17.20 11.93 -14.19
N ARG A 273 17.61 12.60 -15.27
CA ARG A 273 17.44 12.13 -16.66
C ARG A 273 18.74 12.04 -17.46
N GLU A 274 19.86 12.51 -16.92
CA GLU A 274 21.16 12.29 -17.56
C GLU A 274 21.62 10.83 -17.36
N PRO A 275 22.60 10.33 -18.11
CA PRO A 275 23.15 9.00 -17.91
C PRO A 275 23.75 8.83 -16.50
N ILE A 276 23.64 7.62 -15.94
CA ILE A 276 24.32 7.27 -14.68
C ILE A 276 25.82 7.29 -14.93
N ALA A 277 26.58 8.12 -14.21
CA ALA A 277 28.00 8.28 -14.48
C ALA A 277 28.80 7.02 -14.14
N ASN A 278 28.46 6.33 -13.05
CA ASN A 278 29.11 5.09 -12.64
C ASN A 278 28.14 4.08 -12.01
N THR A 279 27.54 3.22 -12.85
CA THR A 279 26.61 2.17 -12.42
C THR A 279 27.21 1.21 -11.38
N ALA A 280 28.49 0.83 -11.55
CA ALA A 280 29.15 -0.11 -10.64
C ALA A 280 29.35 0.49 -9.24
N LEU A 281 29.64 1.79 -9.16
CA LEU A 281 29.72 2.50 -7.89
C LEU A 281 28.36 2.55 -7.19
N CYS A 282 27.28 2.87 -7.90
CA CYS A 282 25.93 2.88 -7.33
C CYS A 282 25.54 1.52 -6.78
N GLU A 283 25.81 0.44 -7.52
CA GLU A 283 25.52 -0.92 -7.08
C GLU A 283 26.30 -1.27 -5.81
N ALA A 284 27.62 -0.99 -5.77
CA ALA A 284 28.45 -1.23 -4.59
C ALA A 284 27.97 -0.43 -3.37
N LEU A 285 27.53 0.82 -3.58
CA LEU A 285 26.93 1.63 -2.52
C LEU A 285 25.64 1.02 -1.98
N PHE A 286 24.74 0.51 -2.82
CA PHE A 286 23.50 -0.14 -2.36
C PHE A 286 23.73 -1.52 -1.73
N GLN A 287 24.79 -2.23 -2.10
CA GLN A 287 25.20 -3.44 -1.39
C GLN A 287 25.67 -3.12 0.03
N LYS A 288 26.45 -2.04 0.19
CA LYS A 288 27.02 -1.64 1.48
C LYS A 288 26.01 -0.91 2.38
N HIS A 289 25.36 0.11 1.85
CA HIS A 289 24.44 1.01 2.56
C HIS A 289 23.00 0.78 2.12
N ASP A 290 22.04 1.03 3.01
CA ASP A 290 20.66 1.15 2.61
C ASP A 290 20.33 2.61 2.25
N TRP A 291 19.15 2.85 1.66
CA TRP A 291 18.80 4.18 1.18
C TRP A 291 18.72 5.23 2.29
N PHE A 292 18.32 4.84 3.49
CA PHE A 292 18.24 5.75 4.65
C PHE A 292 19.63 6.16 5.11
N ALA A 293 20.57 5.21 5.21
CA ALA A 293 21.96 5.52 5.51
C ALA A 293 22.60 6.43 4.45
N LEU A 294 22.26 6.26 3.16
CA LEU A 294 22.74 7.15 2.10
C LEU A 294 22.18 8.58 2.25
N LYS A 295 20.91 8.75 2.64
CA LYS A 295 20.34 10.07 2.97
C LYS A 295 21.05 10.69 4.16
N ASP A 296 21.28 9.91 5.23
CA ASP A 296 21.97 10.41 6.42
C ASP A 296 23.40 10.88 6.09
N LEU A 297 24.13 10.12 5.26
CA LEU A 297 25.45 10.52 4.76
C LEU A 297 25.39 11.81 3.93
N PHE A 298 24.41 11.93 3.04
CA PHE A 298 24.19 13.13 2.22
C PHE A 298 23.89 14.39 3.06
N HIS A 299 23.19 14.24 4.19
CA HIS A 299 22.89 15.36 5.11
C HIS A 299 23.96 15.59 6.18
N SER A 300 24.90 14.65 6.36
CA SER A 300 25.92 14.75 7.39
C SER A 300 26.91 15.88 7.09
N GLN A 301 27.17 16.75 8.06
CA GLN A 301 28.22 17.78 7.90
C GLN A 301 29.63 17.19 7.98
N GLU A 302 29.77 16.04 8.63
CA GLU A 302 31.06 15.37 8.83
C GLU A 302 31.53 14.60 7.60
N ASN A 303 30.64 14.33 6.63
CA ASN A 303 30.93 13.65 5.37
C ASN A 303 31.97 12.53 5.51
N PRO A 304 31.68 11.50 6.32
CA PRO A 304 32.64 10.43 6.54
C PRO A 304 32.93 9.76 5.20
N SER A 305 34.22 9.66 4.86
CA SER A 305 34.64 9.03 3.62
C SER A 305 34.13 7.60 3.58
N VAL A 306 33.28 7.28 2.61
CA VAL A 306 32.90 5.89 2.31
C VAL A 306 33.99 5.33 1.40
N GLU A 307 34.38 4.08 1.61
CA GLU A 307 35.41 3.41 0.80
C GLU A 307 35.18 3.61 -0.72
N GLY A 308 36.04 4.41 -1.36
CA GLY A 308 35.93 4.78 -2.79
C GLY A 308 35.30 6.14 -3.10
N ILE A 309 34.69 6.82 -2.11
CA ILE A 309 34.08 8.16 -2.26
C ILE A 309 34.35 9.02 -1.02
N SER A 310 34.94 10.20 -1.22
CA SER A 310 35.19 11.12 -0.11
C SER A 310 33.92 11.70 0.53
N GLU A 311 32.83 11.83 -0.24
CA GLU A 311 31.57 12.47 0.17
C GLU A 311 30.41 12.00 -0.72
N VAL A 312 29.22 11.77 -0.14
CA VAL A 312 28.00 11.54 -0.92
C VAL A 312 27.45 12.88 -1.36
N THR A 313 27.84 13.33 -2.55
CA THR A 313 27.40 14.61 -3.11
C THR A 313 25.98 14.54 -3.69
N LYS A 314 25.38 15.69 -4.00
CA LYS A 314 24.09 15.77 -4.70
C LYS A 314 24.10 15.03 -6.04
N ASP A 315 25.20 15.10 -6.79
CA ASP A 315 25.35 14.41 -8.08
C ASP A 315 25.37 12.89 -7.90
N ILE A 316 26.05 12.40 -6.86
CA ILE A 316 26.06 10.97 -6.50
C ILE A 316 24.66 10.52 -6.07
N MET A 317 23.92 11.33 -5.31
CA MET A 317 22.54 11.01 -4.95
C MET A 317 21.63 10.91 -6.18
N TRP A 318 21.80 11.76 -7.20
CA TRP A 318 21.08 11.64 -8.46
C TRP A 318 21.47 10.39 -9.25
N ASP A 319 22.76 10.02 -9.27
CA ASP A 319 23.22 8.75 -9.83
C ASP A 319 22.58 7.55 -9.14
N LEU A 320 22.52 7.55 -7.80
CA LEU A 320 21.87 6.50 -7.01
C LEU A 320 20.35 6.45 -7.29
N TRP A 321 19.69 7.61 -7.38
CA TRP A 321 18.26 7.70 -7.71
C TRP A 321 17.97 7.14 -9.11
N ARG A 322 18.82 7.44 -10.10
CA ARG A 322 18.70 6.92 -11.47
C ARG A 322 18.98 5.43 -11.53
N TYR A 323 20.00 4.96 -10.81
CA TYR A 323 20.32 3.55 -10.68
C TYR A 323 19.14 2.77 -10.11
N ARG A 324 18.57 3.19 -8.97
CA ARG A 324 17.41 2.51 -8.36
C ARG A 324 16.24 2.47 -9.34
N LYS A 325 15.92 3.59 -10.02
CA LYS A 325 14.82 3.64 -10.98
C LYS A 325 15.05 2.65 -12.12
N LYS A 326 16.22 2.70 -12.76
CA LYS A 326 16.59 1.78 -13.83
C LYS A 326 16.48 0.32 -13.39
N TYR A 327 17.01 -0.01 -12.22
CA TYR A 327 16.98 -1.36 -11.68
C TYR A 327 15.54 -1.86 -11.50
N ILE A 328 14.66 -1.06 -10.89
CA ILE A 328 13.25 -1.40 -10.70
C ILE A 328 12.54 -1.56 -12.04
N ASP A 329 12.78 -0.65 -13.00
CA ASP A 329 12.21 -0.70 -14.34
C ASP A 329 12.57 -2.03 -15.05
N ASP A 330 13.83 -2.44 -15.00
CA ASP A 330 14.31 -3.68 -15.60
C ASP A 330 13.76 -4.93 -14.86
N ALA A 331 13.69 -4.89 -13.53
CA ALA A 331 13.10 -5.96 -12.72
C ALA A 331 11.61 -6.16 -13.03
N PHE A 332 10.84 -5.06 -13.18
CA PHE A 332 9.42 -5.14 -13.53
C PHE A 332 9.20 -5.64 -14.96
N ASP A 333 10.01 -5.22 -15.93
CA ASP A 333 9.95 -5.75 -17.29
C ASP A 333 10.25 -7.27 -17.32
N THR A 334 11.16 -7.73 -16.45
CA THR A 334 11.44 -9.17 -16.26
C THR A 334 10.24 -9.91 -15.68
N LEU A 335 9.62 -9.36 -14.62
CA LEU A 335 8.43 -9.94 -14.00
C LEU A 335 7.25 -9.99 -14.98
N ARG A 336 7.01 -8.93 -15.75
CA ARG A 336 5.95 -8.92 -16.77
C ARG A 336 6.18 -9.93 -17.88
N SER A 337 7.44 -10.31 -18.13
CA SER A 337 7.74 -11.38 -19.08
C SER A 337 7.29 -12.76 -18.58
N LYS A 338 7.27 -12.96 -17.25
CA LYS A 338 6.68 -14.16 -16.60
C LYS A 338 5.18 -14.02 -16.38
N TYR A 339 4.73 -12.81 -16.05
CA TYR A 339 3.36 -12.46 -15.67
C TYR A 339 2.80 -11.42 -16.65
N PRO A 340 2.39 -11.82 -17.88
CA PRO A 340 2.06 -10.87 -18.96
C PRO A 340 0.80 -10.03 -18.73
N ASN A 341 0.00 -10.36 -17.72
CA ASN A 341 -1.16 -9.56 -17.31
C ASN A 341 -0.87 -8.70 -16.06
N LEU A 342 0.40 -8.61 -15.62
CA LEU A 342 0.80 -7.78 -14.48
C LEU A 342 0.79 -6.29 -14.87
N ILE A 343 0.02 -5.52 -14.13
CA ILE A 343 -0.02 -4.07 -14.16
C ILE A 343 0.80 -3.56 -12.98
N ALA A 344 1.64 -2.55 -13.21
CA ALA A 344 2.30 -1.81 -12.15
C ALA A 344 1.93 -0.33 -12.21
N LYS A 345 1.53 0.23 -11.08
CA LYS A 345 1.27 1.67 -10.93
C LYS A 345 2.18 2.23 -9.86
N ALA A 346 3.13 3.07 -10.24
CA ALA A 346 3.92 3.85 -9.29
C ALA A 346 3.18 5.15 -8.92
N SER A 347 3.21 5.48 -7.63
CA SER A 347 2.79 6.77 -7.08
C SER A 347 4.01 7.49 -6.49
N GLY A 348 5.05 7.70 -7.29
CA GLY A 348 6.30 8.33 -6.85
C GLY A 348 6.33 9.85 -7.04
N SER A 349 7.06 10.53 -6.17
CA SER A 349 7.52 11.90 -6.42
C SER A 349 8.82 11.86 -7.24
N VAL A 350 9.07 12.91 -8.02
CA VAL A 350 10.37 13.15 -8.69
C VAL A 350 11.44 13.63 -7.70
N ASN A 351 11.06 13.87 -6.44
CA ASN A 351 11.97 14.31 -5.41
C ASN A 351 13.08 13.27 -5.18
N LEU A 352 14.31 13.78 -5.02
CA LEU A 352 15.51 12.99 -4.86
C LEU A 352 15.42 11.94 -3.75
N GLU A 353 14.74 12.25 -2.65
CA GLU A 353 14.69 11.41 -1.46
C GLU A 353 13.35 10.70 -1.25
N SER A 354 12.39 10.85 -2.17
CA SER A 354 11.10 10.20 -1.99
C SER A 354 11.20 8.69 -2.16
N ASP A 355 10.32 8.02 -1.42
CA ASP A 355 9.92 6.64 -1.59
C ASP A 355 9.25 6.40 -2.95
N ILE A 356 9.23 5.13 -3.37
CA ILE A 356 8.56 4.64 -4.56
C ILE A 356 7.52 3.60 -4.14
N ASP A 357 6.29 4.07 -3.95
CA ASP A 357 5.14 3.20 -3.73
C ASP A 357 4.62 2.64 -5.05
N VAL A 358 4.60 1.31 -5.18
CA VAL A 358 4.11 0.61 -6.37
C VAL A 358 2.92 -0.27 -6.01
N THR A 359 1.83 -0.11 -6.75
CA THR A 359 0.71 -1.06 -6.69
C THR A 359 0.81 -2.06 -7.84
N PHE A 360 0.78 -3.35 -7.53
CA PHE A 360 0.69 -4.43 -8.52
C PHE A 360 -0.74 -4.93 -8.64
N ALA A 361 -1.17 -5.22 -9.87
CA ALA A 361 -2.45 -5.86 -10.13
C ALA A 361 -2.34 -6.92 -11.22
N SER A 362 -3.11 -8.00 -11.09
CA SER A 362 -3.29 -8.99 -12.14
C SER A 362 -4.79 -9.26 -12.31
N PRO A 363 -5.46 -8.66 -13.31
CA PRO A 363 -6.88 -8.86 -13.53
C PRO A 363 -7.23 -10.35 -13.61
N GLY A 364 -8.11 -10.81 -12.72
CA GLY A 364 -8.59 -12.19 -12.68
C GLY A 364 -7.61 -13.23 -12.12
N GLY A 365 -6.55 -12.84 -11.39
CA GLY A 365 -5.62 -13.80 -10.78
C GLY A 365 -4.82 -13.26 -9.60
N ALA A 366 -3.94 -14.11 -9.04
CA ALA A 366 -3.05 -13.82 -7.90
C ALA A 366 -1.57 -13.60 -8.32
N ALA A 367 -1.34 -13.32 -9.60
CA ALA A 367 0.01 -13.14 -10.13
C ALA A 367 0.68 -11.88 -9.58
N ASP A 368 -0.09 -10.88 -9.16
CA ASP A 368 0.40 -9.68 -8.48
C ASP A 368 1.14 -10.00 -7.16
N VAL A 369 0.57 -10.87 -6.32
CA VAL A 369 1.20 -11.30 -5.06
C VAL A 369 2.46 -12.11 -5.34
N THR A 370 2.41 -13.03 -6.30
CA THR A 370 3.57 -13.87 -6.65
C THR A 370 4.70 -13.03 -7.24
N ALA A 371 4.38 -12.09 -8.12
CA ALA A 371 5.35 -11.16 -8.69
C ALA A 371 5.99 -10.26 -7.63
N ALA A 372 5.23 -9.81 -6.63
CA ALA A 372 5.76 -9.03 -5.52
C ALA A 372 6.75 -9.86 -4.67
N LYS A 373 6.44 -11.12 -4.37
CA LYS A 373 7.36 -12.03 -3.66
C LYS A 373 8.66 -12.25 -4.44
N GLU A 374 8.55 -12.50 -5.75
CA GLU A 374 9.73 -12.66 -6.61
C GLU A 374 10.58 -11.39 -6.68
N PHE A 375 9.97 -10.20 -6.74
CA PHE A 375 10.69 -8.94 -6.68
C PHE A 375 11.47 -8.80 -5.37
N ASN A 376 10.81 -9.01 -4.23
CA ASN A 376 11.42 -8.89 -2.91
C ASN A 376 12.59 -9.87 -2.77
N ALA A 377 12.41 -11.12 -3.20
CA ALA A 377 13.46 -12.13 -3.18
C ALA A 377 14.66 -11.75 -4.07
N THR A 378 14.41 -11.24 -5.28
CA THR A 378 15.47 -10.84 -6.22
C THR A 378 16.30 -9.69 -5.66
N VAL A 379 15.67 -8.66 -5.09
CA VAL A 379 16.39 -7.55 -4.45
C VAL A 379 17.15 -8.02 -3.22
N PHE A 380 16.55 -8.87 -2.39
CA PHE A 380 17.23 -9.40 -1.21
C PHE A 380 18.44 -10.27 -1.57
N GLU A 381 18.33 -11.12 -2.60
CA GLU A 381 19.44 -11.95 -3.08
C GLU A 381 20.62 -11.11 -3.57
N GLN A 382 20.35 -10.00 -4.28
CA GLN A 382 21.40 -9.15 -4.82
C GLN A 382 22.02 -8.18 -3.81
N PHE A 383 21.24 -7.64 -2.88
CA PHE A 383 21.68 -6.55 -1.98
C PHE A 383 21.73 -6.95 -0.50
N GLY A 384 21.27 -8.15 -0.14
CA GLY A 384 21.21 -8.64 1.24
C GLY A 384 20.17 -7.95 2.13
N LYS A 385 19.31 -7.11 1.55
CA LYS A 385 18.34 -6.24 2.25
C LYS A 385 17.02 -6.17 1.47
N PRO A 386 15.86 -6.03 2.14
CA PRO A 386 14.58 -5.93 1.47
C PRO A 386 14.48 -4.62 0.66
N PRO A 387 13.66 -4.58 -0.41
CA PRO A 387 13.59 -3.42 -1.32
C PRO A 387 13.19 -2.10 -0.65
N GLY A 388 12.34 -2.14 0.38
CA GLY A 388 11.98 -0.95 1.15
C GLY A 388 13.17 -0.37 1.94
N ARG A 389 14.21 -1.14 2.25
CA ARG A 389 15.48 -0.63 2.81
C ARG A 389 16.45 -0.26 1.71
N THR A 390 16.67 -1.15 0.75
CA THR A 390 17.67 -0.97 -0.31
C THR A 390 17.37 0.28 -1.13
N PHE A 391 16.13 0.45 -1.59
CA PHE A 391 15.75 1.49 -2.55
C PHE A 391 14.62 2.42 -2.06
N ASP A 392 14.03 2.14 -0.90
CA ASP A 392 12.81 2.82 -0.41
C ASP A 392 11.64 2.59 -1.37
N VAL A 393 11.49 1.33 -1.79
CA VAL A 393 10.47 0.85 -2.72
C VAL A 393 9.56 -0.13 -2.00
N ASN A 394 8.27 0.19 -1.95
CA ASN A 394 7.25 -0.66 -1.35
C ASN A 394 6.30 -1.18 -2.43
N ILE A 395 6.02 -2.48 -2.44
CA ILE A 395 5.08 -3.09 -3.38
C ILE A 395 3.81 -3.54 -2.65
N TYR A 396 2.67 -3.02 -3.10
CA TYR A 396 1.35 -3.37 -2.58
C TYR A 396 0.55 -4.11 -3.66
N PRO A 397 0.16 -5.37 -3.45
CA PRO A 397 -0.88 -5.98 -4.28
C PRO A 397 -2.17 -5.16 -4.17
N ARG A 398 -2.86 -4.98 -5.30
CA ARG A 398 -4.04 -4.11 -5.43
C ARG A 398 -5.11 -4.46 -4.40
N ASP A 399 -5.72 -3.43 -3.85
CA ASP A 399 -6.73 -3.53 -2.82
C ASP A 399 -8.12 -3.88 -3.40
N TYR A 400 -8.78 -2.92 -4.05
CA TYR A 400 -10.11 -3.02 -4.62
C TYR A 400 -10.35 -2.09 -5.81
N ARG A 401 -9.56 -1.02 -6.00
CA ARG A 401 -9.75 -0.12 -7.14
C ARG A 401 -8.95 -0.54 -8.35
N ALA A 402 -9.53 -0.41 -9.53
CA ALA A 402 -8.83 -0.51 -10.79
C ALA A 402 -7.62 0.41 -10.79
N ILE A 403 -6.47 -0.12 -11.21
CA ILE A 403 -5.28 0.68 -11.43
C ILE A 403 -4.96 0.76 -12.92
N GLN A 404 -4.41 1.90 -13.31
CA GLN A 404 -3.89 2.10 -14.66
C GLN A 404 -2.37 1.96 -14.63
N GLU A 405 -1.83 1.20 -15.58
CA GLU A 405 -0.39 1.08 -15.82
C GLU A 405 0.23 2.47 -16.00
N SER A 406 1.17 2.84 -15.13
CA SER A 406 1.87 4.13 -15.17
C SER A 406 3.38 3.99 -15.35
N PHE A 407 3.90 2.77 -15.23
CA PHE A 407 5.32 2.51 -15.12
C PHE A 407 5.95 2.29 -16.51
N ASN A 408 5.36 1.39 -17.29
CA ASN A 408 5.75 1.14 -18.67
C ASN A 408 4.48 0.90 -19.52
N PRO A 409 3.80 1.98 -19.93
CA PRO A 409 2.58 1.87 -20.74
C PRO A 409 2.82 1.25 -22.11
N ASP A 410 4.10 1.15 -22.54
CA ASP A 410 4.47 0.57 -23.82
C ASP A 410 4.84 -0.91 -23.77
N PHE A 411 4.86 -1.54 -22.58
CA PHE A 411 5.19 -2.97 -22.44
C PHE A 411 4.26 -3.86 -23.25
N ASN A 412 2.95 -3.55 -23.25
CA ASN A 412 1.93 -4.32 -23.95
C ASN A 412 1.49 -3.60 -25.23
N LEU A 413 1.23 -4.35 -26.32
CA LEU A 413 0.65 -3.78 -27.55
C LEU A 413 -0.73 -3.17 -27.30
N THR A 414 -1.50 -3.79 -26.39
CA THR A 414 -2.80 -3.31 -25.95
C THR A 414 -2.71 -3.07 -24.46
N PRO A 415 -3.11 -1.88 -23.95
CA PRO A 415 -3.18 -1.64 -22.51
C PRO A 415 -3.98 -2.76 -21.84
N ILE A 416 -3.47 -3.26 -20.72
CA ILE A 416 -4.23 -4.20 -19.90
C ILE A 416 -5.30 -3.38 -19.18
N GLU A 417 -6.56 -3.69 -19.45
CA GLU A 417 -7.67 -3.09 -18.72
C GLU A 417 -7.81 -3.76 -17.36
N ASP A 418 -7.95 -2.93 -16.33
CA ASP A 418 -8.27 -3.36 -14.99
C ASP A 418 -9.66 -2.85 -14.60
N HIS A 419 -10.31 -3.55 -13.70
CA HIS A 419 -11.67 -3.24 -13.26
C HIS A 419 -11.74 -3.27 -11.73
N ASP A 420 -12.55 -2.38 -11.15
CA ASP A 420 -12.78 -2.35 -9.72
C ASP A 420 -13.25 -3.73 -9.25
N LEU A 421 -12.70 -4.19 -8.13
CA LEU A 421 -13.19 -5.39 -7.47
C LEU A 421 -14.59 -5.14 -6.96
N ALA A 422 -15.48 -6.11 -7.15
CA ALA A 422 -16.86 -5.99 -6.77
C ALA A 422 -16.99 -5.79 -5.25
N GLN A 423 -17.74 -4.75 -4.87
CA GLN A 423 -17.91 -4.35 -3.47
C GLN A 423 -19.11 -5.06 -2.81
N PRO A 424 -19.11 -5.23 -1.47
CA PRO A 424 -20.31 -5.65 -0.76
C PRO A 424 -21.43 -4.63 -0.92
N THR A 425 -22.67 -5.07 -0.76
CA THR A 425 -23.89 -4.26 -0.89
C THR A 425 -24.77 -4.34 0.35
N GLY A 426 -25.71 -3.39 0.47
CA GLY A 426 -26.71 -3.40 1.55
C GLY A 426 -26.09 -3.33 2.95
N PRO A 427 -26.62 -4.07 3.94
CA PRO A 427 -26.12 -4.01 5.31
C PRO A 427 -24.66 -4.45 5.50
N LEU A 428 -24.12 -5.32 4.62
CA LEU A 428 -22.71 -5.71 4.67
C LEU A 428 -21.78 -4.59 4.20
N LEU A 429 -22.23 -3.71 3.30
CA LEU A 429 -21.48 -2.50 2.96
C LEU A 429 -21.30 -1.58 4.17
N ASN A 430 -22.33 -1.46 5.01
CA ASN A 430 -22.25 -0.65 6.23
C ASN A 430 -21.26 -1.25 7.24
N LEU A 431 -21.19 -2.59 7.36
CA LEU A 431 -20.13 -3.24 8.14
C LEU A 431 -18.74 -2.92 7.60
N SER A 432 -18.55 -3.03 6.28
CA SER A 432 -17.27 -2.64 5.68
C SER A 432 -16.92 -1.16 5.93
N ARG A 433 -17.89 -0.26 6.07
CA ARG A 433 -17.62 1.14 6.43
C ARG A 433 -17.23 1.32 7.91
N ILE A 434 -17.77 0.50 8.81
CA ILE A 434 -17.36 0.44 10.22
C ILE A 434 -15.91 -0.05 10.30
N ASP A 435 -15.62 -1.15 9.61
CA ASP A 435 -14.30 -1.75 9.47
C ASP A 435 -13.24 -0.74 8.99
N GLN A 436 -13.57 0.07 7.97
CA GLN A 436 -12.68 1.13 7.47
C GLN A 436 -12.47 2.26 8.49
N ASP A 437 -13.45 2.57 9.34
CA ASP A 437 -13.27 3.52 10.44
C ASP A 437 -12.32 2.94 11.51
N VAL A 438 -12.53 1.66 11.90
CA VAL A 438 -11.62 0.92 12.79
C VAL A 438 -10.19 0.92 12.24
N ALA A 439 -9.99 0.72 10.94
CA ALA A 439 -8.67 0.76 10.31
C ALA A 439 -7.95 2.11 10.49
N THR A 440 -8.68 3.23 10.46
CA THR A 440 -8.07 4.56 10.69
C THR A 440 -7.70 4.80 12.15
N LEU A 441 -8.53 4.33 13.09
CA LEU A 441 -8.23 4.38 14.53
C LEU A 441 -7.07 3.44 14.89
N LEU A 442 -6.98 2.30 14.21
CA LEU A 442 -5.86 1.35 14.29
C LEU A 442 -4.56 2.01 13.84
N LYS A 443 -4.58 2.79 12.76
CA LYS A 443 -3.43 3.58 12.30
C LYS A 443 -3.01 4.63 13.34
N GLN A 444 -3.96 5.32 13.96
CA GLN A 444 -3.65 6.26 15.05
C GLN A 444 -3.03 5.53 16.24
N ARG A 445 -3.55 4.36 16.62
CA ARG A 445 -3.00 3.53 17.69
C ARG A 445 -1.55 3.11 17.43
N ARG A 446 -1.18 2.86 16.16
CA ARG A 446 0.21 2.53 15.78
C ARG A 446 1.21 3.63 16.12
N PHE A 447 0.81 4.90 16.01
CA PHE A 447 1.70 6.04 16.17
C PHE A 447 1.54 6.78 17.50
N LEU A 448 0.52 6.44 18.29
CA LEU A 448 0.36 6.90 19.67
C LEU A 448 0.79 5.80 20.65
N ASP A 449 1.39 6.19 21.77
CA ASP A 449 1.50 5.28 22.90
C ASP A 449 0.11 4.98 23.52
N GLU A 450 0.03 3.98 24.38
CA GLU A 450 -1.22 3.56 25.02
C GLU A 450 -1.89 4.71 25.80
N THR A 451 -1.11 5.53 26.50
CA THR A 451 -1.64 6.63 27.32
C THR A 451 -2.26 7.69 26.43
N SER A 452 -1.55 8.11 25.40
CA SER A 452 -1.99 9.12 24.43
C SER A 452 -3.23 8.64 23.65
N TYR A 453 -3.28 7.35 23.28
CA TYR A 453 -4.44 6.77 22.59
C TYR A 453 -5.69 6.74 23.48
N VAL A 454 -5.56 6.30 24.74
CA VAL A 454 -6.66 6.29 25.71
C VAL A 454 -7.12 7.72 26.05
N GLN A 455 -6.20 8.69 26.10
CA GLN A 455 -6.57 10.10 26.28
C GLN A 455 -7.38 10.64 25.09
N LEU A 456 -6.98 10.31 23.86
CA LEU A 456 -7.72 10.65 22.65
C LEU A 456 -9.14 10.04 22.67
N GLU A 457 -9.24 8.75 22.99
CA GLU A 457 -10.52 8.05 23.14
C GLU A 457 -11.42 8.75 24.17
N ARG A 458 -10.93 8.95 25.40
CA ARG A 458 -11.70 9.59 26.48
C ARG A 458 -12.13 11.01 26.12
N ALA A 459 -11.25 11.80 25.51
CA ALA A 459 -11.58 13.14 25.05
C ALA A 459 -12.73 13.09 24.05
N LEU A 460 -12.65 12.23 23.04
CA LEU A 460 -13.74 12.07 22.07
C LEU A 460 -15.04 11.58 22.70
N LEU A 461 -15.02 10.51 23.49
CA LEU A 461 -16.23 9.96 24.11
C LEU A 461 -16.92 10.97 25.03
N SER A 462 -16.15 11.83 25.73
CA SER A 462 -16.70 12.89 26.59
C SER A 462 -17.44 13.98 25.83
N THR A 463 -17.14 14.17 24.54
CA THR A 463 -17.78 15.19 23.69
C THR A 463 -19.04 14.69 22.97
N ILE A 464 -19.21 13.37 22.85
CA ILE A 464 -20.39 12.76 22.22
C ILE A 464 -21.53 12.70 23.25
N GLN A 465 -22.64 13.40 22.98
CA GLN A 465 -23.78 13.46 23.91
C GLN A 465 -24.69 12.23 23.83
N ASP A 466 -24.88 11.67 22.63
CA ASP A 466 -25.73 10.49 22.42
C ASP A 466 -25.04 9.22 22.92
N ASP A 467 -25.65 8.53 23.88
CA ASP A 467 -25.06 7.34 24.52
C ASP A 467 -24.88 6.17 23.54
N ALA A 468 -25.77 6.00 22.56
CA ALA A 468 -25.65 4.93 21.57
C ALA A 468 -24.49 5.22 20.60
N VAL A 469 -24.32 6.48 20.18
CA VAL A 469 -23.16 6.90 19.36
C VAL A 469 -21.87 6.75 20.17
N ARG A 470 -21.88 7.10 21.46
CA ARG A 470 -20.72 6.97 22.36
C ARG A 470 -20.31 5.51 22.50
N GLU A 471 -21.24 4.61 22.82
CA GLU A 471 -20.98 3.17 22.97
C GLU A 471 -20.51 2.53 21.65
N GLN A 472 -21.08 2.94 20.51
CA GLN A 472 -20.58 2.49 19.20
C GLN A 472 -19.17 2.97 18.91
N THR A 473 -18.83 4.20 19.30
CA THR A 473 -17.49 4.77 19.08
C THR A 473 -16.46 4.09 19.98
N GLU A 474 -16.77 3.89 21.26
CA GLU A 474 -15.94 3.16 22.23
C GLU A 474 -15.59 1.76 21.70
N ARG A 475 -16.59 0.99 21.24
CA ARG A 475 -16.35 -0.33 20.63
C ARG A 475 -15.38 -0.31 19.46
N ARG A 476 -15.34 0.77 18.66
CA ARG A 476 -14.40 0.89 17.53
C ARG A 476 -12.98 1.17 17.99
N PHE A 477 -12.80 1.98 19.05
CA PHE A 477 -11.49 2.18 19.67
C PHE A 477 -10.98 0.87 20.31
N GLU A 478 -11.86 0.14 21.00
CA GLU A 478 -11.53 -1.17 21.56
C GLU A 478 -11.12 -2.17 20.47
N GLU A 479 -11.89 -2.27 19.38
CA GLU A 479 -11.57 -3.16 18.26
C GLU A 479 -10.25 -2.76 17.59
N ALA A 480 -10.03 -1.46 17.35
CA ALA A 480 -8.78 -0.96 16.77
C ALA A 480 -7.56 -1.30 17.67
N ASN A 481 -7.68 -1.10 18.98
CA ASN A 481 -6.61 -1.45 19.91
C ASN A 481 -6.37 -2.97 19.98
N ALA A 482 -7.44 -3.78 19.96
CA ALA A 482 -7.32 -5.23 19.94
C ALA A 482 -6.61 -5.73 18.68
N VAL A 483 -7.01 -5.25 17.50
CA VAL A 483 -6.38 -5.60 16.22
C VAL A 483 -4.91 -5.16 16.20
N TYR A 484 -4.60 -3.97 16.74
CA TYR A 484 -3.21 -3.51 16.88
C TYR A 484 -2.37 -4.47 17.72
N LEU A 485 -2.84 -4.81 18.93
CA LEU A 485 -2.08 -5.65 19.86
C LEU A 485 -1.89 -7.08 19.32
N ILE A 486 -2.91 -7.65 18.65
CA ILE A 486 -2.80 -8.93 17.95
C ILE A 486 -1.71 -8.84 16.87
N THR A 487 -1.75 -7.79 16.05
CA THR A 487 -0.78 -7.58 14.98
C THR A 487 0.64 -7.43 15.52
N VAL A 488 0.84 -6.62 16.57
CA VAL A 488 2.17 -6.42 17.19
C VAL A 488 2.70 -7.75 17.72
N ARG A 489 1.86 -8.54 18.41
CA ARG A 489 2.23 -9.87 18.89
C ARG A 489 2.68 -10.78 17.75
N GLU A 490 1.92 -10.80 16.65
CA GLU A 490 2.24 -11.62 15.48
C GLU A 490 3.54 -11.19 14.81
N LYS A 491 3.78 -9.87 14.67
CA LYS A 491 5.04 -9.34 14.13
C LYS A 491 6.23 -9.71 15.00
N VAL A 492 6.15 -9.45 16.31
CA VAL A 492 7.22 -9.78 17.26
C VAL A 492 7.50 -11.28 17.24
N ALA A 493 6.46 -12.13 17.29
CA ALA A 493 6.63 -13.58 17.22
C ALA A 493 7.30 -14.02 15.92
N ALA A 494 6.89 -13.46 14.77
CA ALA A 494 7.48 -13.78 13.48
C ALA A 494 8.96 -13.35 13.39
N ILE A 495 9.31 -12.17 13.92
CA ILE A 495 10.69 -11.68 13.98
C ILE A 495 11.54 -12.59 14.86
N LEU A 496 11.11 -12.87 16.09
CA LEU A 496 11.85 -13.71 17.03
C LEU A 496 11.95 -15.17 16.59
N SER A 497 11.12 -15.62 15.63
CA SER A 497 11.22 -16.94 15.04
C SER A 497 12.26 -17.06 13.92
N GLN A 498 12.87 -15.96 13.48
CA GLN A 498 13.90 -16.00 12.44
C GLN A 498 15.22 -16.53 13.02
N ASP A 499 15.88 -17.41 12.27
CA ASP A 499 17.17 -17.97 12.66
C ASP A 499 18.22 -16.86 12.81
N GLY A 500 18.97 -16.87 13.93
CA GLY A 500 20.07 -15.94 14.18
C GLY A 500 19.66 -14.55 14.66
N VAL A 501 18.38 -14.28 14.97
CA VAL A 501 17.96 -12.98 15.56
C VAL A 501 18.69 -12.70 16.86
N GLU A 502 18.82 -13.71 17.74
CA GLU A 502 19.50 -13.56 19.02
C GLU A 502 20.98 -13.18 18.82
N ASP A 503 21.64 -13.77 17.83
CA ASP A 503 23.03 -13.46 17.48
C ASP A 503 23.18 -12.07 16.83
N ALA A 504 22.14 -11.58 16.16
CA ALA A 504 22.13 -10.26 15.53
C ALA A 504 21.93 -9.11 16.53
N ILE A 505 21.43 -9.41 17.74
CA ILE A 505 21.23 -8.41 18.80
C ILE A 505 22.53 -8.30 19.61
N ASP A 506 23.35 -7.30 19.29
CA ASP A 506 24.48 -6.93 20.14
C ASP A 506 23.94 -6.27 21.43
N GLU A 507 24.02 -6.97 22.56
CA GLU A 507 23.57 -6.45 23.86
C GLU A 507 24.28 -5.14 24.27
N SER A 508 25.52 -4.94 23.82
CA SER A 508 26.30 -3.74 24.16
C SER A 508 25.81 -2.50 23.40
N GLU A 509 25.32 -2.70 22.18
CA GLU A 509 24.74 -1.63 21.35
C GLU A 509 23.22 -1.47 21.61
N ASN A 510 22.53 -2.53 22.01
CA ASN A 510 21.07 -2.61 22.11
C ASN A 510 20.56 -3.03 23.50
N ALA A 511 21.13 -2.46 24.56
CA ALA A 511 20.80 -2.84 25.95
C ALA A 511 19.29 -2.70 26.30
N SER A 512 18.60 -1.70 25.74
CA SER A 512 17.15 -1.50 25.92
C SER A 512 16.36 -2.68 25.35
N LEU A 513 16.61 -3.04 24.09
CA LEU A 513 16.02 -4.20 23.43
C LEU A 513 16.28 -5.51 24.20
N ALA A 514 17.53 -5.75 24.61
CA ALA A 514 17.90 -6.95 25.37
C ALA A 514 17.12 -7.04 26.69
N GLU A 515 16.93 -5.92 27.39
CA GLU A 515 16.14 -5.87 28.62
C GLU A 515 14.65 -6.12 28.37
N LEU A 516 14.07 -5.52 27.33
CA LEU A 516 12.67 -5.75 26.96
C LEU A 516 12.42 -7.21 26.58
N LEU A 517 13.36 -7.84 25.87
CA LEU A 517 13.29 -9.27 25.53
C LEU A 517 13.32 -10.15 26.77
N ARG A 518 14.26 -9.93 27.69
CA ARG A 518 14.31 -10.66 28.97
C ARG A 518 13.01 -10.52 29.75
N ARG A 519 12.47 -9.30 29.83
CA ARG A 519 11.17 -9.05 30.47
C ARG A 519 10.04 -9.78 29.79
N TYR A 520 10.00 -9.79 28.45
CA TYR A 520 8.96 -10.47 27.67
C TYR A 520 9.03 -11.98 27.83
N GLN A 521 10.23 -12.57 27.79
CA GLN A 521 10.47 -14.00 28.00
C GLN A 521 10.19 -14.44 29.44
N ALA A 522 10.35 -13.54 30.41
CA ALA A 522 10.04 -13.81 31.82
C ALA A 522 8.54 -13.71 32.16
N LEU A 523 7.70 -13.22 31.24
CA LEU A 523 6.26 -13.17 31.46
C LEU A 523 5.69 -14.59 31.54
N ASP A 524 4.85 -14.83 32.55
CA ASP A 524 4.00 -16.01 32.53
C ASP A 524 3.05 -15.91 31.34
N SER A 525 2.85 -17.02 30.63
CA SER A 525 1.86 -17.18 29.56
C SER A 525 0.45 -16.68 29.93
N GLY A 526 0.12 -16.60 31.23
CA GLY A 526 -1.13 -16.05 31.74
C GLY A 526 -1.19 -14.53 31.90
N ASP A 527 -0.06 -13.80 31.90
CA ASP A 527 -0.03 -12.34 32.12
C ASP A 527 -0.22 -11.55 30.81
N VAL A 528 -1.43 -11.69 30.25
CA VAL A 528 -1.81 -11.04 29.00
C VAL A 528 -1.67 -9.51 29.07
N ARG A 529 -1.93 -8.91 30.24
CA ARG A 529 -1.88 -7.46 30.39
C ARG A 529 -0.45 -6.94 30.35
N ALA A 530 0.47 -7.57 31.07
CA ALA A 530 1.88 -7.19 31.00
C ALA A 530 2.44 -7.39 29.58
N ALA A 531 2.04 -8.46 28.89
CA ALA A 531 2.43 -8.69 27.51
C ALA A 531 1.92 -7.59 26.57
N GLN A 532 0.64 -7.19 26.70
CA GLN A 532 0.04 -6.12 25.88
C GLN A 532 0.72 -4.76 26.06
N THR A 533 1.16 -4.44 27.28
CA THR A 533 1.90 -3.20 27.54
C THR A 533 3.33 -3.27 26.97
N LEU A 534 3.99 -4.43 27.06
CA LEU A 534 5.41 -4.56 26.67
C LEU A 534 5.62 -4.67 25.16
N LEU A 535 4.75 -5.40 24.47
CA LEU A 535 4.89 -5.74 23.05
C LEU A 535 5.09 -4.52 22.12
N PRO A 536 4.35 -3.40 22.25
CA PRO A 536 4.57 -2.22 21.40
C PRO A 536 5.96 -1.60 21.54
N PHE A 537 6.50 -1.56 22.76
CA PHE A 537 7.86 -1.05 23.01
C PHE A 537 8.90 -2.00 22.42
N LEU A 538 8.71 -3.31 22.62
CA LEU A 538 9.58 -4.32 22.06
C LEU A 538 9.62 -4.26 20.53
N LEU A 539 8.46 -4.08 19.87
CA LEU A 539 8.42 -3.92 18.41
C LEU A 539 9.16 -2.65 17.94
N THR A 540 9.01 -1.53 18.65
CA THR A 540 9.71 -0.27 18.30
C THR A 540 11.23 -0.47 18.37
N GLU A 541 11.71 -1.13 19.42
CA GLU A 541 13.14 -1.38 19.62
C GLU A 541 13.71 -2.39 18.61
N LEU A 542 12.89 -3.36 18.18
CA LEU A 542 13.23 -4.24 17.06
C LEU A 542 13.29 -3.47 15.73
N GLU A 543 12.35 -2.55 15.48
CA GLU A 543 12.34 -1.69 14.28
C GLU A 543 13.59 -0.82 14.21
N ASP A 544 14.08 -0.32 15.35
CA ASP A 544 15.28 0.50 15.44
C ASP A 544 16.58 -0.32 15.30
N ALA A 545 16.68 -1.46 16.00
CA ALA A 545 17.89 -2.28 16.03
C ALA A 545 18.06 -3.14 14.76
N LEU A 546 16.96 -3.69 14.22
CA LEU A 546 16.96 -4.66 13.12
C LEU A 546 15.99 -4.26 11.98
N PRO A 547 16.07 -3.02 11.45
CA PRO A 547 15.07 -2.49 10.51
C PRO A 547 14.91 -3.34 9.24
N ALA A 548 16.00 -3.88 8.71
CA ALA A 548 15.96 -4.73 7.51
C ALA A 548 15.29 -6.08 7.77
N LEU A 549 15.52 -6.70 8.93
CA LEU A 549 14.89 -7.97 9.27
C LEU A 549 13.39 -7.78 9.53
N VAL A 550 13.03 -6.77 10.32
CA VAL A 550 11.62 -6.43 10.59
C VAL A 550 10.87 -6.23 9.29
N MET A 551 11.41 -5.39 8.40
CA MET A 551 10.80 -5.12 7.10
C MET A 551 10.62 -6.40 6.26
N LYS A 552 11.65 -7.25 6.17
CA LYS A 552 11.59 -8.52 5.45
C LYS A 552 10.43 -9.39 5.97
N VAL A 553 10.38 -9.61 7.28
CA VAL A 553 9.39 -10.48 7.92
C VAL A 553 7.98 -9.90 7.77
N THR A 554 7.81 -8.59 7.94
CA THR A 554 6.49 -7.95 7.80
C THR A 554 6.00 -7.95 6.36
N ASP A 555 6.90 -7.74 5.38
CA ASP A 555 6.55 -7.79 3.96
C ASP A 555 6.17 -9.22 3.53
N GLU A 556 6.89 -10.25 4.01
CA GLU A 556 6.54 -11.65 3.78
C GLU A 556 5.17 -11.98 4.36
N ALA A 557 4.91 -11.62 5.62
CA ALA A 557 3.62 -11.82 6.27
C ALA A 557 2.49 -11.07 5.56
N TYR A 558 2.75 -9.85 5.08
CA TYR A 558 1.79 -9.09 4.28
C TYR A 558 1.44 -9.84 2.97
N LEU A 559 2.44 -10.29 2.22
CA LEU A 559 2.23 -10.96 0.94
C LEU A 559 1.58 -12.34 1.10
N ASP A 560 1.87 -13.08 2.17
CA ASP A 560 1.19 -14.34 2.51
C ASP A 560 -0.31 -14.10 2.78
N ARG A 561 -0.64 -13.08 3.56
CA ARG A 561 -2.02 -12.72 3.84
C ARG A 561 -2.75 -12.22 2.59
N MET A 562 -2.07 -11.48 1.72
CA MET A 562 -2.63 -11.08 0.42
C MET A 562 -2.86 -12.28 -0.50
N ALA A 563 -2.06 -13.34 -0.42
CA ALA A 563 -2.35 -14.58 -1.14
C ALA A 563 -3.68 -15.21 -0.66
N THR A 564 -3.88 -15.33 0.66
CA THR A 564 -5.15 -15.83 1.23
C THR A 564 -6.35 -14.95 0.83
N LEU A 565 -6.16 -13.64 0.75
CA LEU A 565 -7.18 -12.72 0.25
C LEU A 565 -7.53 -13.02 -1.23
N ARG A 566 -6.53 -13.30 -2.07
CA ARG A 566 -6.75 -13.65 -3.48
C ARG A 566 -7.53 -14.95 -3.63
N ASP A 567 -7.34 -15.93 -2.75
CA ASP A 567 -8.14 -17.16 -2.74
C ASP A 567 -9.63 -16.88 -2.51
N LYS A 568 -9.96 -16.01 -1.54
CA LYS A 568 -11.35 -15.57 -1.31
C LYS A 568 -11.94 -14.80 -2.48
N GLN A 569 -11.13 -13.97 -3.13
CA GLN A 569 -11.57 -13.22 -4.33
C GLN A 569 -11.80 -14.16 -5.51
N ALA A 570 -10.99 -15.21 -5.66
CA ALA A 570 -11.19 -16.25 -6.65
C ALA A 570 -12.48 -17.04 -6.38
N GLU A 571 -12.77 -17.38 -5.12
CA GLU A 571 -14.04 -18.01 -4.72
C GLU A 571 -15.26 -17.12 -5.02
N ALA A 572 -15.16 -15.82 -4.73
CA ALA A 572 -16.20 -14.85 -5.08
C ALA A 572 -16.40 -14.76 -6.60
N ALA A 573 -15.31 -14.74 -7.39
CA ALA A 573 -15.38 -14.72 -8.85
C ALA A 573 -15.97 -16.00 -9.43
N GLU A 574 -15.67 -17.17 -8.86
CA GLU A 574 -16.27 -18.47 -9.22
C GLU A 574 -17.79 -18.44 -9.00
N LEU A 575 -18.24 -17.92 -7.85
CA LEU A 575 -19.66 -17.72 -7.57
C LEU A 575 -20.33 -16.67 -8.46
N GLU A 576 -19.64 -15.60 -8.85
CA GLU A 576 -20.20 -14.53 -9.69
C GLU A 576 -20.32 -14.94 -11.16
N HIS A 577 -19.55 -15.95 -11.60
CA HIS A 577 -19.55 -16.38 -12.99
C HIS A 577 -20.94 -16.85 -13.47
N PRO A 578 -21.48 -16.35 -14.60
CA PRO A 578 -22.83 -16.68 -15.06
C PRO A 578 -23.07 -18.17 -15.35
N SER A 579 -22.01 -18.89 -15.70
CA SER A 579 -22.06 -20.33 -16.00
C SER A 579 -21.67 -21.22 -14.82
N ALA A 580 -21.57 -20.68 -13.61
CA ALA A 580 -21.26 -21.46 -12.42
C ALA A 580 -22.34 -22.50 -12.14
N ASP A 581 -21.93 -23.76 -11.90
CA ASP A 581 -22.83 -24.81 -11.44
C ASP A 581 -23.05 -24.65 -9.93
N LEU A 582 -24.18 -24.02 -9.58
CA LEU A 582 -24.47 -23.67 -8.19
C LEU A 582 -24.68 -24.90 -7.30
N GLU A 583 -25.14 -26.04 -7.85
CA GLU A 583 -25.32 -27.26 -7.05
C GLU A 583 -23.96 -27.85 -6.65
N VAL A 584 -23.00 -27.85 -7.58
CA VAL A 584 -21.62 -28.30 -7.33
C VAL A 584 -20.94 -27.38 -6.31
N LEU A 585 -21.05 -26.06 -6.48
CA LEU A 585 -20.46 -25.10 -5.54
C LEU A 585 -21.09 -25.20 -4.15
N TYR A 586 -22.41 -25.39 -4.08
CA TYR A 586 -23.11 -25.59 -2.81
C TYR A 586 -22.62 -26.85 -2.09
N ARG A 587 -22.55 -27.99 -2.78
CA ARG A 587 -22.03 -29.24 -2.21
C ARG A 587 -20.58 -29.11 -1.74
N LYS A 588 -19.74 -28.40 -2.51
CA LYS A 588 -18.34 -28.12 -2.16
C LYS A 588 -18.22 -27.34 -0.85
N GLN A 589 -19.08 -26.34 -0.63
CA GLN A 589 -18.99 -25.45 0.53
C GLN A 589 -19.78 -25.93 1.76
N VAL A 590 -21.00 -26.43 1.56
CA VAL A 590 -21.94 -26.76 2.64
C VAL A 590 -21.91 -28.26 2.97
N GLN A 591 -21.49 -29.11 2.03
CA GLN A 591 -21.46 -30.57 2.18
C GLN A 591 -22.85 -31.19 2.45
N GLU A 592 -23.90 -30.54 1.97
CA GLU A 592 -25.30 -30.99 2.06
C GLU A 592 -25.94 -31.09 0.67
N GLU A 593 -27.13 -31.70 0.57
CA GLU A 593 -27.90 -31.71 -0.68
C GLU A 593 -28.37 -30.29 -1.03
N PRO A 594 -28.26 -29.87 -2.30
CA PRO A 594 -28.59 -28.51 -2.70
C PRO A 594 -30.09 -28.25 -2.52
N PRO A 595 -30.46 -27.07 -2.01
CA PRO A 595 -31.86 -26.69 -1.88
C PRO A 595 -32.48 -26.40 -3.26
N PRO A 596 -33.81 -26.21 -3.35
CA PRO A 596 -34.46 -25.82 -4.59
C PRO A 596 -33.86 -24.53 -5.20
N ALA A 597 -33.90 -24.42 -6.52
CA ALA A 597 -33.24 -23.35 -7.27
C ALA A 597 -33.44 -21.91 -6.73
N PRO A 598 -34.65 -21.46 -6.30
CA PRO A 598 -34.81 -20.13 -5.73
C PRO A 598 -34.01 -19.90 -4.44
N ALA A 599 -33.93 -20.91 -3.58
CA ALA A 599 -33.14 -20.85 -2.35
C ALA A 599 -31.63 -20.91 -2.66
N LEU A 600 -31.24 -21.65 -3.70
CA LEU A 600 -29.86 -21.73 -4.16
C LEU A 600 -29.35 -20.40 -4.74
N VAL A 601 -30.19 -19.67 -5.50
CA VAL A 601 -29.86 -18.32 -5.98
C VAL A 601 -29.71 -17.34 -4.83
N ARG A 602 -30.64 -17.37 -3.86
CA ARG A 602 -30.54 -16.53 -2.66
C ARG A 602 -29.27 -16.84 -1.85
N TRP A 603 -28.95 -18.13 -1.67
CA TRP A 603 -27.71 -18.55 -1.05
C TRP A 603 -26.50 -17.97 -1.79
N ARG A 604 -26.46 -18.07 -3.13
CA ARG A 604 -25.38 -17.52 -3.95
C ARG A 604 -25.20 -16.02 -3.70
N GLU A 605 -26.27 -15.25 -3.70
CA GLU A 605 -26.22 -13.80 -3.46
C GLU A 605 -25.72 -13.47 -2.05
N GLU A 606 -26.22 -14.17 -1.03
CA GLU A 606 -25.81 -14.01 0.37
C GLU A 606 -24.33 -14.39 0.56
N GLN A 607 -23.88 -15.51 -0.03
CA GLN A 607 -22.49 -15.96 0.02
C GLN A 607 -21.54 -15.02 -0.71
N LEU A 608 -21.91 -14.59 -1.91
CA LEU A 608 -21.12 -13.64 -2.69
C LEU A 608 -20.95 -12.33 -1.93
N ASN A 609 -22.02 -11.80 -1.35
CA ASN A 609 -21.95 -10.57 -0.56
C ASN A 609 -21.10 -10.74 0.71
N ARG A 610 -21.20 -11.91 1.37
CA ARG A 610 -20.36 -12.27 2.52
C ARG A 610 -18.88 -12.32 2.16
N LEU A 611 -18.51 -13.01 1.07
CA LEU A 611 -17.13 -13.10 0.60
C LEU A 611 -16.56 -11.74 0.23
N LYS A 612 -17.36 -10.89 -0.46
CA LYS A 612 -16.96 -9.49 -0.77
C LYS A 612 -16.69 -8.68 0.50
N ALA A 613 -17.53 -8.82 1.52
CA ALA A 613 -17.33 -8.15 2.81
C ALA A 613 -16.10 -8.70 3.57
N GLN A 614 -15.88 -10.03 3.56
CA GLN A 614 -14.72 -10.66 4.17
C GLN A 614 -13.41 -10.25 3.48
N ALA A 615 -13.40 -10.26 2.15
CA ALA A 615 -12.26 -9.80 1.37
C ALA A 615 -11.94 -8.34 1.69
N LYS A 616 -12.96 -7.47 1.74
CA LYS A 616 -12.77 -6.06 2.11
C LYS A 616 -12.22 -5.88 3.53
N ARG A 617 -12.67 -6.70 4.48
CA ARG A 617 -12.12 -6.68 5.85
C ARG A 617 -10.66 -7.11 5.88
N GLN A 618 -10.36 -8.25 5.26
CA GLN A 618 -9.00 -8.76 5.19
C GLN A 618 -8.05 -7.79 4.50
N THR A 619 -8.48 -7.04 3.48
CA THR A 619 -7.63 -6.01 2.87
C THR A 619 -7.04 -5.06 3.90
N PHE A 620 -7.85 -4.53 4.84
CA PHE A 620 -7.32 -3.60 5.84
C PHE A 620 -6.64 -4.32 7.02
N GLU A 621 -7.07 -5.53 7.39
CA GLU A 621 -6.36 -6.32 8.42
C GLU A 621 -4.98 -6.77 7.93
N ASN A 622 -4.80 -6.91 6.62
CA ASN A 622 -3.53 -7.27 6.01
C ASN A 622 -2.63 -6.05 5.84
N ILE A 623 -3.18 -4.88 5.48
CA ILE A 623 -2.40 -3.68 5.16
C ILE A 623 -1.57 -3.14 6.33
N ILE A 624 -1.90 -3.50 7.59
CA ILE A 624 -1.09 -3.14 8.76
C ILE A 624 0.29 -3.84 8.78
N PHE A 625 0.43 -4.95 8.06
CA PHE A 625 1.71 -5.62 7.85
C PHE A 625 2.55 -4.91 6.78
N ALA A 626 1.91 -4.20 5.85
CA ALA A 626 2.62 -3.41 4.86
C ALA A 626 3.29 -2.18 5.49
N ASN A 627 4.44 -1.82 4.95
CA ASN A 627 5.13 -0.58 5.31
C ASN A 627 4.42 0.62 4.68
N GLU A 628 4.20 1.68 5.46
CA GLU A 628 3.75 3.00 5.00
C GLU A 628 2.44 3.11 4.17
N ALA A 629 1.67 2.04 4.00
CA ALA A 629 0.46 2.04 3.17
C ALA A 629 -0.69 2.92 3.70
N TYR A 630 -1.56 3.35 2.77
CA TYR A 630 -2.87 3.88 3.14
C TYR A 630 -3.78 2.75 3.63
N MET A 631 -4.39 2.93 4.80
CA MET A 631 -5.21 1.89 5.45
C MET A 631 -6.70 2.00 5.12
N SER A 632 -7.18 3.20 4.81
CA SER A 632 -8.60 3.45 4.55
C SER A 632 -8.91 3.80 3.11
N GLU A 633 -10.07 3.32 2.67
CA GLU A 633 -10.69 3.73 1.42
C GLU A 633 -10.85 5.25 1.40
N GLY A 634 -11.29 5.87 2.50
CA GLY A 634 -11.32 7.31 2.70
C GLY A 634 -10.10 8.07 2.15
N ALA A 635 -8.91 7.72 2.63
CA ALA A 635 -7.68 8.37 2.21
C ALA A 635 -7.32 8.04 0.74
N ILE A 636 -7.56 6.81 0.29
CA ILE A 636 -7.30 6.40 -1.10
C ILE A 636 -8.19 7.17 -2.07
N GLU A 637 -9.50 7.29 -1.81
CA GLU A 637 -10.42 8.00 -2.70
C GLU A 637 -10.13 9.50 -2.71
N HIS A 638 -9.91 10.09 -1.53
CA HIS A 638 -9.73 11.52 -1.37
C HIS A 638 -8.35 11.98 -1.87
N ILE A 639 -7.27 11.38 -1.34
CA ILE A 639 -5.90 11.84 -1.55
C ILE A 639 -5.29 11.23 -2.80
N VAL A 640 -5.40 9.92 -2.98
CA VAL A 640 -4.74 9.22 -4.09
C VAL A 640 -5.55 9.42 -5.37
N ALA A 641 -6.78 8.92 -5.43
CA ALA A 641 -7.59 8.98 -6.64
C ALA A 641 -8.03 10.41 -6.98
N GLY A 642 -8.59 11.14 -5.99
CA GLY A 642 -8.99 12.53 -6.16
C GLY A 642 -7.80 13.44 -6.46
N GLY A 643 -6.71 13.31 -5.70
CA GLY A 643 -5.50 14.13 -5.89
C GLY A 643 -4.78 13.88 -7.21
N GLN A 644 -4.57 12.63 -7.61
CA GLN A 644 -3.89 12.28 -8.87
C GLN A 644 -4.73 12.67 -10.09
N ALA A 645 -6.05 12.50 -10.02
CA ALA A 645 -6.93 12.89 -11.12
C ALA A 645 -6.92 14.40 -11.37
N LYS A 646 -6.65 15.26 -10.35
CA LYS A 646 -6.67 16.73 -10.53
C LYS A 646 -5.75 17.23 -11.66
N LYS A 647 -4.60 16.58 -11.87
CA LYS A 647 -3.65 16.97 -12.94
C LYS A 647 -4.00 16.33 -14.29
N ALA A 648 -4.37 15.05 -14.29
CA ALA A 648 -4.60 14.30 -15.53
C ALA A 648 -6.02 14.49 -16.13
N ASN A 649 -7.03 14.59 -15.26
CA ASN A 649 -8.44 14.73 -15.64
C ASN A 649 -9.23 15.46 -14.52
N PRO A 650 -9.25 16.81 -14.53
CA PRO A 650 -9.92 17.61 -13.50
C PRO A 650 -11.41 17.28 -13.31
N GLN A 651 -12.12 16.93 -14.39
CA GLN A 651 -13.54 16.56 -14.33
C GLN A 651 -13.73 15.24 -13.57
N ARG A 652 -12.89 14.24 -13.84
CA ARG A 652 -12.90 12.98 -13.09
C ARG A 652 -12.57 13.19 -11.62
N ALA A 653 -11.60 14.06 -11.33
CA ALA A 653 -11.29 14.43 -9.95
C ALA A 653 -12.51 15.03 -9.24
N GLN A 654 -13.21 15.97 -9.87
CA GLN A 654 -14.40 16.58 -9.32
C GLN A 654 -15.52 15.55 -9.07
N GLN A 655 -15.70 14.58 -9.98
CA GLN A 655 -16.66 13.49 -9.80
C GLN A 655 -16.32 12.61 -8.59
N ILE A 656 -15.04 12.26 -8.41
CA ILE A 656 -14.58 11.47 -7.26
C ILE A 656 -14.84 12.25 -5.97
N ILE A 657 -14.41 13.51 -5.90
CA ILE A 657 -14.56 14.35 -4.70
C ILE A 657 -16.05 14.58 -4.36
N ALA A 658 -16.89 14.82 -5.36
CA ALA A 658 -18.33 14.98 -5.15
C ALA A 658 -18.96 13.71 -4.54
N GLY A 659 -18.49 12.53 -4.96
CA GLY A 659 -18.97 11.22 -4.51
C GLY A 659 -18.55 10.82 -3.09
N LEU A 660 -17.59 11.52 -2.46
CA LEU A 660 -17.13 11.18 -1.11
C LEU A 660 -18.27 11.36 -0.08
N THR A 661 -18.43 10.41 0.82
CA THR A 661 -19.41 10.48 1.91
C THR A 661 -18.82 11.10 3.18
N PRO A 662 -19.63 11.54 4.16
CA PRO A 662 -19.13 11.90 5.48
C PRO A 662 -18.29 10.80 6.13
N SER A 663 -18.68 9.51 5.99
CA SER A 663 -17.87 8.39 6.48
C SER A 663 -16.50 8.32 5.79
N THR A 664 -16.47 8.41 4.46
CA THR A 664 -15.24 8.38 3.65
C THR A 664 -14.30 9.54 4.01
N LEU A 665 -14.84 10.74 4.21
CA LEU A 665 -14.04 11.91 4.56
C LEU A 665 -13.53 11.85 6.02
N LEU A 666 -14.32 11.35 6.96
CA LEU A 666 -13.86 11.17 8.34
C LEU A 666 -12.71 10.16 8.42
N GLN A 667 -12.81 9.06 7.65
CA GLN A 667 -11.71 8.11 7.49
C GLN A 667 -10.45 8.82 6.97
N SER A 668 -10.58 9.62 5.90
CA SER A 668 -9.46 10.41 5.39
C SER A 668 -8.86 11.34 6.46
N CYS A 669 -9.68 12.05 7.24
CA CYS A 669 -9.19 12.91 8.33
C CYS A 669 -8.40 12.10 9.37
N ASN A 670 -8.98 11.00 9.85
CA ASN A 670 -8.38 10.18 10.91
C ASN A 670 -7.06 9.56 10.46
N GLU A 671 -6.96 9.16 9.19
CA GLU A 671 -5.74 8.66 8.61
C GLU A 671 -4.67 9.75 8.45
N GLN A 672 -5.03 10.94 7.97
CA GLN A 672 -4.07 12.05 7.89
C GLN A 672 -3.60 12.52 9.27
N LEU A 673 -4.44 12.41 10.30
CA LEU A 673 -4.03 12.64 11.68
C LEU A 673 -3.02 11.58 12.15
N ALA A 674 -3.23 10.31 11.81
CA ALA A 674 -2.28 9.24 12.13
C ALA A 674 -0.92 9.48 11.46
N ASP A 675 -0.91 9.84 10.17
CA ASP A 675 0.32 10.17 9.45
C ASP A 675 1.00 11.42 10.02
N PHE A 676 0.22 12.40 10.49
CA PHE A 676 0.74 13.54 11.23
C PHE A 676 1.43 13.10 12.54
N PHE A 677 0.81 12.19 13.31
CA PHE A 677 1.43 11.65 14.54
C PHE A 677 2.70 10.86 14.25
N LYS A 678 2.77 10.12 13.12
CA LYS A 678 3.98 9.43 12.66
C LYS A 678 5.15 10.42 12.56
N ASP A 679 4.96 11.51 11.83
CA ASP A 679 6.01 12.52 11.66
C ASP A 679 6.38 13.15 13.02
N MET A 680 5.40 13.53 13.84
CA MET A 680 5.70 14.12 15.16
C MET A 680 6.51 13.17 16.06
N LYS A 681 6.15 11.89 16.12
CA LYS A 681 6.88 10.88 16.91
C LYS A 681 8.33 10.70 16.43
N ALA A 682 8.55 10.69 15.11
CA ALA A 682 9.88 10.58 14.54
C ALA A 682 10.78 11.75 14.98
N TYR A 683 10.25 12.98 14.96
CA TYR A 683 11.00 14.16 15.39
C TYR A 683 11.15 14.28 16.90
N GLU A 684 10.17 13.85 17.71
CA GLU A 684 10.33 13.78 19.18
C GLU A 684 11.56 12.94 19.57
N THR A 685 11.78 11.83 18.88
CA THR A 685 12.95 10.97 19.08
C THR A 685 14.25 11.69 18.69
N LYS A 686 14.27 12.38 17.54
CA LYS A 686 15.44 13.16 17.10
C LYS A 686 15.78 14.32 18.03
N LEU A 687 14.78 14.98 18.59
CA LEU A 687 14.94 16.14 19.47
C LEU A 687 15.74 15.81 20.75
N THR A 688 15.69 14.56 21.22
CA THR A 688 16.50 14.09 22.37
C THR A 688 18.01 14.16 22.13
N ARG A 689 18.45 14.22 20.85
CA ARG A 689 19.88 14.33 20.49
C ARG A 689 20.44 15.75 20.67
N PHE A 690 19.56 16.74 20.89
CA PHE A 690 19.91 18.15 21.01
C PHE A 690 19.79 18.69 22.44
N ASP A 691 19.78 17.81 23.45
CA ASP A 691 19.71 18.22 24.85
C ASP A 691 20.86 19.19 25.20
N GLY A 692 20.50 20.45 25.49
CA GLY A 692 21.44 21.54 25.79
C GLY A 692 21.87 22.43 24.60
N ASN A 693 21.34 22.19 23.39
CA ASN A 693 21.53 23.05 22.21
C ASN A 693 20.17 23.60 21.72
N ASP A 694 19.76 24.74 22.28
CA ASP A 694 18.46 25.36 22.01
C ASP A 694 18.25 25.68 20.51
N ASP A 695 19.29 26.13 19.80
CA ASP A 695 19.21 26.45 18.37
C ASP A 695 18.98 25.20 17.52
N GLY A 696 19.70 24.11 17.82
CA GLY A 696 19.51 22.81 17.15
C GLY A 696 18.11 22.26 17.40
N HIS A 697 17.67 22.29 18.66
CA HIS A 697 16.35 21.84 19.07
C HIS A 697 15.22 22.62 18.37
N ARG A 698 15.36 23.95 18.25
CA ARG A 698 14.39 24.80 17.54
C ARG A 698 14.31 24.47 16.06
N ARG A 699 15.44 24.30 15.38
CA ARG A 699 15.47 23.99 13.93
C ARG A 699 14.84 22.64 13.63
N GLU A 700 15.20 21.62 14.40
CA GLU A 700 14.63 20.27 14.27
C GLU A 700 13.11 20.28 14.55
N THR A 701 12.66 21.07 15.53
CA THR A 701 11.22 21.29 15.79
C THR A 701 10.50 21.89 14.58
N GLY A 702 11.11 22.89 13.95
CA GLY A 702 10.53 23.51 12.77
C GLY A 702 10.51 22.60 11.54
N GLU A 703 11.49 21.72 11.39
CA GLU A 703 11.47 20.68 10.36
C GLU A 703 10.33 19.69 10.58
N ALA A 704 10.08 19.30 11.84
CA ALA A 704 8.90 18.51 12.19
C ALA A 704 7.63 19.16 11.66
N PHE A 705 7.46 20.47 11.89
CA PHE A 705 6.31 21.24 11.40
C PHE A 705 6.22 21.30 9.88
N VAL A 706 7.35 21.54 9.21
CA VAL A 706 7.42 21.59 7.75
C VAL A 706 7.07 20.22 7.15
N HIS A 707 7.60 19.12 7.68
CA HIS A 707 7.30 17.77 7.19
C HIS A 707 5.83 17.40 7.37
N ALA A 708 5.29 17.64 8.56
CA ALA A 708 3.93 17.28 8.91
C ALA A 708 2.87 18.18 8.23
N SER A 709 3.27 19.33 7.69
CA SER A 709 2.39 20.24 6.95
C SER A 709 1.67 19.57 5.76
N LYS A 710 2.28 18.54 5.14
CA LYS A 710 1.63 17.70 4.11
C LYS A 710 0.32 17.11 4.61
N TYR A 711 0.35 16.53 5.81
CA TYR A 711 -0.80 15.87 6.40
C TYR A 711 -1.81 16.87 6.94
N LEU A 712 -1.35 17.99 7.49
CA LEU A 712 -2.22 19.09 7.91
C LEU A 712 -3.01 19.69 6.75
N VAL A 713 -2.37 19.97 5.60
CA VAL A 713 -3.07 20.46 4.39
C VAL A 713 -4.14 19.47 3.96
N ARG A 714 -3.83 18.17 3.90
CA ARG A 714 -4.79 17.13 3.51
C ARG A 714 -5.95 17.00 4.50
N LEU A 715 -5.67 17.08 5.80
CA LEU A 715 -6.66 17.04 6.88
C LEU A 715 -7.61 18.25 6.79
N LEU A 716 -7.09 19.45 6.53
CA LEU A 716 -7.90 20.66 6.35
C LEU A 716 -8.74 20.63 5.06
N ASP A 717 -8.25 20.02 3.98
CA ASP A 717 -9.03 19.79 2.74
C ASP A 717 -10.23 18.86 3.04
N SER A 718 -10.00 17.76 3.76
CA SER A 718 -11.08 16.87 4.20
C SER A 718 -12.08 17.57 5.13
N ALA A 719 -11.60 18.36 6.09
CA ALA A 719 -12.44 19.11 7.01
C ALA A 719 -13.32 20.14 6.27
N GLN A 720 -12.77 20.83 5.26
CA GLN A 720 -13.53 21.73 4.39
C GLN A 720 -14.67 20.99 3.67
N LEU A 721 -14.37 19.84 3.05
CA LEU A 721 -15.38 19.03 2.35
C LEU A 721 -16.46 18.51 3.29
N LEU A 722 -16.10 18.15 4.53
CA LEU A 722 -17.05 17.77 5.58
C LEU A 722 -17.95 18.95 5.98
N SER A 723 -17.39 20.15 6.14
CA SER A 723 -18.17 21.36 6.43
C SER A 723 -19.18 21.67 5.32
N GLU A 724 -18.77 21.57 4.05
CA GLU A 724 -19.65 21.80 2.90
C GLU A 724 -20.80 20.78 2.84
N LYS A 725 -20.51 19.50 3.05
CA LYS A 725 -21.51 18.43 3.04
C LYS A 725 -22.45 18.52 4.24
N SER A 726 -21.93 18.87 5.42
CA SER A 726 -22.75 19.08 6.61
C SER A 726 -23.67 20.28 6.41
N ALA A 727 -23.16 21.39 5.87
CA ALA A 727 -23.96 22.58 5.58
C ALA A 727 -25.07 22.29 4.56
N ALA A 728 -24.77 21.51 3.52
CA ALA A 728 -25.77 21.03 2.57
C ALA A 728 -26.85 20.14 3.22
N ALA A 729 -26.51 19.43 4.30
CA ALA A 729 -27.44 18.68 5.15
C ALA A 729 -28.09 19.53 6.26
N GLY A 730 -27.89 20.84 6.28
CA GLY A 730 -28.46 21.76 7.27
C GLY A 730 -27.74 21.78 8.62
N THR A 731 -26.52 21.25 8.71
CA THR A 731 -25.69 21.23 9.93
C THR A 731 -24.42 22.05 9.73
N THR A 732 -24.15 23.01 10.62
CA THR A 732 -22.88 23.75 10.60
C THR A 732 -21.87 23.06 11.50
N LEU A 733 -20.65 22.84 10.99
CA LEU A 733 -19.54 22.37 11.82
C LEU A 733 -18.80 23.57 12.40
N GLU A 734 -18.54 23.52 13.70
CA GLU A 734 -17.83 24.54 14.45
C GLU A 734 -16.48 24.00 14.93
N PHE A 735 -15.41 24.79 14.80
CA PHE A 735 -14.06 24.36 15.15
C PHE A 735 -13.40 25.38 16.06
N GLU A 736 -13.00 24.96 17.26
CA GLU A 736 -12.28 25.83 18.20
C GLU A 736 -10.90 26.20 17.64
N LEU A 737 -10.26 25.30 16.89
CA LEU A 737 -9.04 25.60 16.15
C LEU A 737 -9.20 26.86 15.29
N LEU A 738 -10.31 26.97 14.54
CA LEU A 738 -10.56 28.13 13.69
C LEU A 738 -10.75 29.40 14.52
N ARG A 739 -11.47 29.31 15.64
CA ARG A 739 -11.62 30.46 16.56
C ARG A 739 -10.28 30.92 17.12
N ARG A 740 -9.41 29.97 17.53
CA ARG A 740 -8.07 30.27 18.04
C ARG A 740 -7.16 30.92 17.00
N VAL A 741 -7.17 30.45 15.75
CA VAL A 741 -6.37 31.08 14.68
C VAL A 741 -6.95 32.43 14.25
N GLN A 742 -8.29 32.61 14.28
CA GLN A 742 -8.95 33.89 13.98
C GLN A 742 -8.56 35.01 14.95
N LEU A 743 -8.28 34.68 16.22
CA LEU A 743 -7.76 35.66 17.18
C LEU A 743 -6.39 36.24 16.79
N ARG A 744 -5.65 35.53 15.93
CA ARG A 744 -4.32 35.93 15.45
C ARG A 744 -4.39 36.49 14.03
N ASP A 745 -5.26 35.92 13.21
CA ASP A 745 -5.46 36.29 11.81
C ASP A 745 -6.95 36.17 11.46
N ALA A 746 -7.63 37.33 11.44
CA ALA A 746 -9.07 37.41 11.24
C ALA A 746 -9.55 36.89 9.87
N GLU A 747 -8.64 36.66 8.91
CA GLU A 747 -9.00 36.10 7.60
C GLU A 747 -9.11 34.56 7.61
N LEU A 748 -8.56 33.88 8.61
CA LEU A 748 -8.54 32.42 8.73
C LEU A 748 -9.87 31.87 9.26
N THR A 749 -10.96 32.22 8.57
CA THR A 749 -12.33 31.96 9.02
C THR A 749 -12.86 30.56 8.72
N THR A 750 -12.24 29.84 7.78
CA THR A 750 -12.68 28.53 7.31
C THR A 750 -11.52 27.54 7.24
N PRO A 751 -11.78 26.22 7.23
CA PRO A 751 -10.74 25.22 7.01
C PRO A 751 -9.99 25.47 5.70
N ARG A 752 -10.67 25.93 4.64
CA ARG A 752 -10.02 26.29 3.37
C ARG A 752 -9.03 27.44 3.50
N ARG A 753 -9.38 28.50 4.23
CA ARG A 753 -8.47 29.65 4.43
C ARG A 753 -7.23 29.24 5.23
N LEU A 754 -7.42 28.43 6.27
CA LEU A 754 -6.31 27.87 7.04
C LEU A 754 -5.45 26.92 6.20
N HIS A 755 -6.07 26.07 5.38
CA HIS A 755 -5.38 25.21 4.41
C HIS A 755 -4.49 26.05 3.49
N ASP A 756 -5.04 27.12 2.89
CA ASP A 756 -4.31 27.96 1.96
C ASP A 756 -3.16 28.70 2.67
N ALA A 757 -3.33 29.13 3.92
CA ALA A 757 -2.26 29.72 4.73
C ALA A 757 -1.12 28.74 5.02
N VAL A 758 -1.42 27.53 5.49
CA VAL A 758 -0.42 26.47 5.72
C VAL A 758 0.27 26.09 4.41
N LYS A 759 -0.50 25.98 3.33
CA LYS A 759 0.01 25.59 2.02
C LYS A 759 0.96 26.64 1.42
N THR A 760 0.70 27.92 1.67
CA THR A 760 1.47 29.04 1.10
C THR A 760 2.92 29.07 1.57
N LEU A 761 3.26 28.50 2.72
CA LEU A 761 4.65 28.47 3.18
C LEU A 761 5.10 27.09 3.64
N LEU A 762 4.50 26.53 4.71
CA LEU A 762 4.97 25.28 5.31
C LEU A 762 5.00 24.11 4.31
N TYR A 763 3.93 23.91 3.55
CA TYR A 763 3.87 22.83 2.56
C TYR A 763 4.85 23.03 1.40
N GLN A 764 5.07 24.27 0.99
CA GLN A 764 6.02 24.58 -0.08
C GLN A 764 7.48 24.42 0.39
N LEU A 765 7.80 24.84 1.62
CA LEU A 765 9.11 24.61 2.24
C LEU A 765 9.44 23.11 2.26
N ARG A 766 8.44 22.27 2.57
CA ARG A 766 8.60 20.80 2.54
C ARG A 766 9.01 20.30 1.15
N GLY A 767 8.37 20.82 0.11
CA GLY A 767 8.61 20.42 -1.27
C GLY A 767 9.89 20.98 -1.90
N SER A 768 10.53 21.97 -1.27
CA SER A 768 11.72 22.62 -1.81
C SER A 768 13.00 21.92 -1.37
N ASP A 769 13.77 21.37 -2.29
CA ASP A 769 15.15 20.87 -2.03
C ASP A 769 16.19 22.01 -2.03
N ARG A 770 15.77 23.24 -2.32
CA ARG A 770 16.65 24.40 -2.52
C ARG A 770 16.81 25.25 -1.26
N ILE A 771 15.78 25.32 -0.43
CA ILE A 771 15.86 26.05 0.84
C ILE A 771 16.73 25.23 1.81
N PRO A 772 17.78 25.83 2.43
CA PRO A 772 18.59 25.14 3.41
C PRO A 772 17.73 24.61 4.55
N GLN A 773 18.02 23.40 5.01
CA GLN A 773 17.26 22.72 6.07
C GLN A 773 17.16 23.58 7.34
N SER A 774 18.26 24.23 7.76
CA SER A 774 18.27 25.18 8.88
C SER A 774 17.30 26.37 8.70
N VAL A 775 17.16 26.88 7.48
CA VAL A 775 16.19 27.95 7.15
C VAL A 775 14.77 27.43 7.21
N LYS A 776 14.52 26.20 6.73
CA LYS A 776 13.19 25.57 6.85
C LYS A 776 12.80 25.40 8.32
N GLY A 777 13.73 24.97 9.17
CA GLY A 777 13.50 24.85 10.60
C GLY A 777 13.06 26.17 11.23
N GLU A 778 13.84 27.24 11.03
CA GLU A 778 13.50 28.55 11.62
C GLU A 778 12.17 29.11 11.11
N LEU A 779 11.93 29.03 9.79
CA LEU A 779 10.66 29.47 9.20
C LEU A 779 9.49 28.58 9.61
N GLY A 780 9.73 27.28 9.82
CA GLY A 780 8.74 26.31 10.28
C GLY A 780 8.19 26.69 11.64
N VAL A 781 9.07 26.92 12.62
CA VAL A 781 8.64 27.35 13.97
C VAL A 781 7.97 28.70 13.92
N ALA A 782 8.56 29.68 13.21
CA ALA A 782 7.98 31.02 13.11
C ALA A 782 6.57 31.03 12.51
N GLU A 783 6.33 30.22 11.47
CA GLU A 783 5.02 30.17 10.81
C GLU A 783 3.98 29.41 11.64
N VAL A 784 4.36 28.34 12.35
CA VAL A 784 3.45 27.66 13.28
C VAL A 784 3.14 28.55 14.50
N GLU A 785 4.13 29.26 15.06
CA GLU A 785 3.91 30.25 16.12
C GLU A 785 2.95 31.35 15.65
N ARG A 786 3.13 31.85 14.42
CA ARG A 786 2.26 32.90 13.84
C ARG A 786 0.82 32.41 13.65
N ILE A 787 0.63 31.25 13.03
CA ILE A 787 -0.71 30.74 12.67
C ILE A 787 -1.42 30.18 13.92
N PHE A 788 -0.73 29.31 14.66
CA PHE A 788 -1.33 28.46 15.70
C PHE A 788 -1.00 28.92 17.12
N GLY A 789 0.03 29.74 17.32
CA GLY A 789 0.45 30.19 18.65
C GLY A 789 1.12 29.12 19.49
N VAL A 790 1.71 28.11 18.85
CA VAL A 790 2.47 27.02 19.49
C VAL A 790 3.86 26.95 18.87
N SER A 791 4.85 26.51 19.63
CA SER A 791 6.26 26.49 19.22
C SER A 791 6.96 25.16 19.44
N THR A 792 6.26 24.16 20.01
CA THR A 792 6.83 22.85 20.34
C THR A 792 6.04 21.73 19.68
N VAL A 793 6.71 20.62 19.39
CA VAL A 793 6.08 19.41 18.81
C VAL A 793 4.89 18.92 19.68
N PRO A 794 5.02 18.76 21.02
CA PRO A 794 3.90 18.31 21.84
C PRO A 794 2.69 19.26 21.84
N ALA A 795 2.92 20.58 21.85
CA ALA A 795 1.84 21.56 21.82
C ALA A 795 1.11 21.56 20.47
N PHE A 796 1.85 21.44 19.38
CA PHE A 796 1.25 21.35 18.05
C PHE A 796 0.47 20.04 17.84
N ARG A 797 1.01 18.92 18.35
CA ARG A 797 0.30 17.64 18.38
C ARG A 797 -1.02 17.73 19.14
N THR A 798 -1.00 18.28 20.35
CA THR A 798 -2.19 18.46 21.18
C THR A 798 -3.24 19.32 20.47
N LEU A 799 -2.83 20.42 19.84
CA LEU A 799 -3.74 21.30 19.12
C LEU A 799 -4.48 20.60 17.97
N LEU A 800 -3.78 19.78 17.18
CA LEU A 800 -4.43 19.02 16.10
C LEU A 800 -5.23 17.83 16.60
N GLN A 801 -4.84 17.22 17.73
CA GLN A 801 -5.61 16.19 18.40
C GLN A 801 -6.97 16.75 18.87
N ASP A 802 -6.98 17.92 19.52
CA ASP A 802 -8.20 18.60 19.95
C ASP A 802 -9.13 18.90 18.76
N PHE A 803 -8.57 19.41 17.67
CA PHE A 803 -9.32 19.66 16.43
C PHE A 803 -9.96 18.38 15.87
N ALA A 804 -9.23 17.27 15.87
CA ALA A 804 -9.74 15.99 15.39
C ALA A 804 -10.83 15.41 16.32
N VAL A 805 -10.71 15.59 17.64
CA VAL A 805 -11.74 15.21 18.63
C VAL A 805 -13.05 15.93 18.32
N GLU A 806 -13.02 17.25 18.15
CA GLU A 806 -14.20 18.07 17.84
C GLU A 806 -14.86 17.67 16.52
N LEU A 807 -14.04 17.47 15.47
CA LEU A 807 -14.52 17.04 14.17
C LEU A 807 -15.17 15.65 14.24
N ASN A 808 -14.50 14.67 14.89
CA ASN A 808 -15.03 13.32 15.04
C ASN A 808 -16.35 13.34 15.80
N ALA A 809 -16.45 14.08 16.90
CA ALA A 809 -17.66 14.13 17.72
C ALA A 809 -18.87 14.64 16.93
N GLN A 810 -18.68 15.75 16.18
CA GLN A 810 -19.74 16.36 15.38
C GLN A 810 -20.17 15.45 14.21
N ILE A 811 -19.21 14.88 13.48
CA ILE A 811 -19.52 14.02 12.33
C ILE A 811 -20.15 12.71 12.78
N ARG A 812 -19.60 12.06 13.81
CA ARG A 812 -20.17 10.82 14.36
C ARG A 812 -21.58 11.05 14.87
N SER A 813 -21.90 12.22 15.42
CA SER A 813 -23.26 12.54 15.88
C SER A 813 -24.22 12.94 14.75
N SER A 814 -23.75 13.09 13.51
CA SER A 814 -24.60 13.48 12.38
C SER A 814 -25.49 12.32 11.91
N ALA A 815 -26.74 12.64 11.56
CA ALA A 815 -27.70 11.64 11.07
C ALA A 815 -27.21 10.91 9.80
N THR A 816 -26.53 11.63 8.90
CA THR A 816 -25.99 11.06 7.66
C THR A 816 -24.91 10.02 7.96
N PHE A 817 -23.96 10.33 8.84
CA PHE A 817 -22.93 9.37 9.23
C PHE A 817 -23.53 8.16 9.95
N GLN A 818 -24.47 8.37 10.87
CA GLN A 818 -25.16 7.29 11.58
C GLN A 818 -25.91 6.36 10.61
N ALA A 819 -26.58 6.90 9.59
CA ALA A 819 -27.24 6.10 8.57
C ALA A 819 -26.25 5.26 7.73
N GLU A 820 -25.10 5.81 7.38
CA GLU A 820 -24.04 5.11 6.62
C GLU A 820 -23.38 3.98 7.42
N GLN A 821 -23.44 4.09 8.75
CA GLN A 821 -22.79 3.21 9.72
C GLN A 821 -23.79 2.27 10.42
N ALA A 822 -25.07 2.34 10.06
CA ALA A 822 -26.11 1.49 10.64
C ALA A 822 -26.00 0.05 10.12
N ALA A 823 -25.31 -0.81 10.87
CA ALA A 823 -25.28 -2.25 10.62
C ALA A 823 -26.26 -2.99 11.54
N THR A 824 -27.12 -3.82 10.97
CA THR A 824 -28.08 -4.62 11.76
C THR A 824 -27.38 -5.81 12.43
N SER A 825 -27.92 -6.31 13.54
CA SER A 825 -27.45 -7.56 14.17
C SER A 825 -27.52 -8.75 13.20
N THR A 826 -28.52 -8.77 12.31
CA THR A 826 -28.62 -9.74 11.20
C THR A 826 -27.45 -9.64 10.25
N ALA A 827 -27.01 -8.43 9.87
CA ALA A 827 -25.85 -8.25 9.01
C ALA A 827 -24.57 -8.79 9.65
N ARG A 828 -24.38 -8.52 10.95
CA ARG A 828 -23.25 -9.07 11.73
C ARG A 828 -23.28 -10.59 11.75
N SER A 829 -24.45 -11.19 12.00
CA SER A 829 -24.62 -12.64 12.01
C SER A 829 -24.30 -13.26 10.64
N ALA A 830 -24.84 -12.67 9.57
CA ALA A 830 -24.58 -13.10 8.19
C ALA A 830 -23.09 -13.01 7.83
N TYR A 831 -22.40 -11.97 8.30
CA TYR A 831 -20.97 -11.77 8.09
C TYR A 831 -20.12 -12.92 8.67
N PHE A 832 -20.36 -13.28 9.93
CA PHE A 832 -19.60 -14.33 10.62
C PHE A 832 -19.99 -15.75 10.19
N GLY A 833 -21.04 -15.91 9.37
CA GLY A 833 -21.46 -17.22 8.88
C GLY A 833 -22.00 -18.16 9.97
N VAL A 834 -22.21 -17.65 11.19
CA VAL A 834 -22.88 -18.34 12.27
C VAL A 834 -24.33 -17.88 12.23
N PRO A 835 -25.31 -18.76 11.93
CA PRO A 835 -26.67 -18.48 12.29
C PRO A 835 -26.65 -18.34 13.81
N LEU A 836 -26.77 -17.13 14.36
CA LEU A 836 -26.92 -16.97 15.80
C LEU A 836 -28.14 -17.83 16.19
N PRO A 837 -27.99 -18.86 17.03
CA PRO A 837 -29.13 -19.44 17.69
C PRO A 837 -29.59 -18.37 18.69
N HIS A 838 -30.45 -17.46 18.20
CA HIS A 838 -31.04 -16.33 18.92
C HIS A 838 -30.00 -15.31 19.48
N GLY A 839 -30.17 -14.03 19.15
CA GLY A 839 -29.24 -12.93 19.51
C GLY A 839 -28.92 -12.72 21.00
N ARG A 840 -29.50 -13.53 21.91
CA ARG A 840 -29.32 -13.44 23.35
C ARG A 840 -27.92 -13.80 23.85
N LEU A 841 -27.21 -14.74 23.23
CA LEU A 841 -25.91 -15.20 23.75
C LEU A 841 -24.79 -14.15 23.56
N ALA A 842 -24.83 -13.40 22.45
CA ALA A 842 -23.88 -12.33 22.17
C ALA A 842 -24.12 -11.09 23.05
N GLU A 843 -25.39 -10.75 23.32
CA GLU A 843 -25.75 -9.74 24.34
C GLU A 843 -25.26 -10.18 25.72
N LEU A 844 -25.47 -11.44 26.11
CA LEU A 844 -25.05 -11.99 27.39
C LEU A 844 -23.53 -11.89 27.59
N LEU A 845 -22.73 -12.22 26.57
CA LEU A 845 -21.26 -12.15 26.66
C LEU A 845 -20.75 -10.71 26.73
N GLY A 846 -21.40 -9.76 26.03
CA GLY A 846 -21.09 -8.33 26.11
C GLY A 846 -21.45 -7.73 27.48
N ASP A 847 -22.56 -8.14 28.07
CA ASP A 847 -22.99 -7.70 29.40
C ASP A 847 -22.10 -8.27 30.51
N VAL A 848 -21.64 -9.51 30.37
CA VAL A 848 -20.66 -10.13 31.28
C VAL A 848 -19.32 -9.39 31.21
N GLN A 849 -18.81 -9.09 30.01
CA GLN A 849 -17.55 -8.34 29.87
C GLN A 849 -17.64 -6.91 30.44
N ARG A 850 -18.77 -6.21 30.26
CA ARG A 850 -19.01 -4.88 30.86
C ARG A 850 -19.07 -4.94 32.38
N THR A 851 -19.76 -5.93 32.93
CA THR A 851 -19.88 -6.12 34.38
C THR A 851 -18.53 -6.44 35.02
N LEU A 852 -17.70 -7.24 34.34
CA LEU A 852 -16.35 -7.61 34.81
C LEU A 852 -15.35 -6.45 34.79
N ARG A 853 -15.53 -5.43 33.94
CA ARG A 853 -14.64 -4.26 33.88
C ARG A 853 -14.90 -3.22 34.97
N GLY A 854 -16.02 -3.32 35.69
CA GLY A 854 -16.49 -2.26 36.60
C GLY A 854 -16.34 -2.52 38.11
N LEU A 855 -16.11 -3.75 38.60
CA LEU A 855 -16.36 -4.08 40.01
C LEU A 855 -15.37 -5.09 40.65
N ASP A 856 -15.15 -4.89 41.95
CA ASP A 856 -14.35 -5.70 42.88
C ASP A 856 -14.97 -7.10 43.12
N THR A 857 -14.14 -8.14 43.17
CA THR A 857 -14.44 -9.49 42.65
C THR A 857 -15.40 -10.36 43.46
N GLU A 858 -15.71 -10.04 44.72
CA GLU A 858 -16.44 -10.97 45.60
C GLU A 858 -17.98 -10.87 45.54
N HIS A 859 -18.56 -9.69 45.28
CA HIS A 859 -20.02 -9.53 45.16
C HIS A 859 -20.55 -9.88 43.75
N THR A 860 -19.65 -10.12 42.80
CA THR A 860 -19.92 -10.24 41.37
C THR A 860 -20.51 -11.61 40.99
N ILE A 861 -20.11 -12.68 41.68
CA ILE A 861 -20.55 -14.04 41.38
C ILE A 861 -22.02 -14.25 41.79
N GLU A 862 -22.41 -13.77 42.97
CA GLU A 862 -23.81 -13.83 43.44
C GLU A 862 -24.75 -12.98 42.57
N ALA A 863 -24.30 -11.80 42.12
CA ALA A 863 -25.08 -10.96 41.22
C ALA A 863 -25.27 -11.60 39.84
N LEU A 864 -24.22 -12.22 39.28
CA LEU A 864 -24.30 -12.94 38.01
C LEU A 864 -25.24 -14.15 38.10
N ILE A 865 -25.12 -14.95 39.16
CA ILE A 865 -25.99 -16.12 39.38
C ILE A 865 -27.45 -15.66 39.56
N THR A 866 -27.68 -14.59 40.33
CA THR A 866 -29.02 -14.06 40.59
C THR A 866 -29.67 -13.47 39.33
N GLN A 867 -28.90 -12.89 38.41
CA GLN A 867 -29.40 -12.40 37.13
C GLN A 867 -29.66 -13.52 36.11
N LEU A 868 -28.95 -14.65 36.19
CA LEU A 868 -29.14 -15.78 35.28
C LEU A 868 -30.33 -16.69 35.67
N VAL A 869 -30.69 -16.76 36.95
CA VAL A 869 -31.74 -17.64 37.50
C VAL A 869 -33.17 -17.40 36.96
N PRO A 870 -33.66 -16.16 36.72
CA PRO A 870 -35.04 -15.93 36.27
C PRO A 870 -35.32 -16.40 34.82
N TYR A 871 -34.30 -16.71 34.03
CA TYR A 871 -34.44 -17.02 32.60
C TYR A 871 -34.82 -18.47 32.31
N GLY A 872 -34.90 -19.34 33.33
CA GLY A 872 -35.31 -20.74 33.22
C GLY A 872 -36.82 -21.04 33.38
N ALA A 873 -37.69 -20.03 33.39
CA ALA A 873 -39.12 -20.20 33.73
C ALA A 873 -40.11 -19.64 32.68
N GLY A 874 -39.77 -19.71 31.40
CA GLY A 874 -40.67 -19.38 30.29
C GLY A 874 -41.15 -20.64 29.56
N GLN A 875 -42.45 -20.74 29.28
CA GLN A 875 -43.06 -21.86 28.56
C GLN A 875 -42.49 -22.00 27.13
N SER A 876 -41.48 -22.86 26.94
CA SER A 876 -41.09 -23.40 25.63
C SER A 876 -41.34 -24.91 25.59
N ASN A 877 -41.35 -25.52 24.41
CA ASN A 877 -41.52 -26.96 24.31
C ASN A 877 -40.26 -27.70 24.82
N GLU A 878 -40.42 -28.96 25.24
CA GLU A 878 -39.33 -29.80 25.82
C GLU A 878 -38.05 -29.83 24.99
N ALA A 879 -38.11 -29.77 23.65
CA ALA A 879 -36.93 -29.80 22.80
C ALA A 879 -36.15 -28.48 22.81
N GLU A 880 -36.85 -27.34 22.88
CA GLU A 880 -36.25 -26.01 23.02
C GLU A 880 -35.68 -25.82 24.44
N GLU A 881 -36.36 -26.35 25.45
CA GLU A 881 -35.88 -26.30 26.84
C GLU A 881 -34.59 -27.12 27.02
N VAL A 882 -34.50 -28.31 26.41
CA VAL A 882 -33.29 -29.14 26.46
C VAL A 882 -32.12 -28.50 25.70
N ALA A 883 -32.36 -27.93 24.51
CA ALA A 883 -31.32 -27.23 23.76
C ALA A 883 -30.80 -25.99 24.52
N HIS A 884 -31.72 -25.23 25.14
CA HIS A 884 -31.38 -24.06 25.92
C HIS A 884 -30.64 -24.42 27.23
N GLN A 885 -31.07 -25.47 27.94
CA GLN A 885 -30.38 -25.97 29.13
C GLN A 885 -28.96 -26.49 28.79
N GLN A 886 -28.78 -27.13 27.64
CA GLN A 886 -27.46 -27.56 27.18
C GLN A 886 -26.54 -26.38 26.83
N GLU A 887 -27.06 -25.30 26.25
CA GLU A 887 -26.29 -24.08 25.99
C GLU A 887 -25.92 -23.33 27.27
N VAL A 888 -26.87 -23.19 28.21
CA VAL A 888 -26.60 -22.59 29.53
C VAL A 888 -25.55 -23.41 30.28
N ALA A 889 -25.63 -24.74 30.24
CA ALA A 889 -24.62 -25.61 30.85
C ALA A 889 -23.23 -25.46 30.18
N ARG A 890 -23.16 -25.26 28.85
CA ARG A 890 -21.90 -24.99 28.14
C ARG A 890 -21.32 -23.63 28.50
N ALA A 891 -22.17 -22.60 28.60
CA ALA A 891 -21.76 -21.26 29.00
C ALA A 891 -21.24 -21.24 30.44
N LEU A 892 -21.92 -21.90 31.38
CA LEU A 892 -21.47 -22.06 32.77
C LEU A 892 -20.16 -22.86 32.85
N ALA A 893 -20.03 -23.96 32.10
CA ALA A 893 -18.80 -24.74 32.04
C ALA A 893 -17.63 -24.00 31.36
N ALA A 894 -17.90 -23.00 30.52
CA ALA A 894 -16.89 -22.11 29.94
C ALA A 894 -16.46 -21.03 30.95
N LEU A 895 -17.40 -20.49 31.73
CA LEU A 895 -17.12 -19.55 32.82
C LEU A 895 -16.28 -20.21 33.93
N GLU A 896 -16.59 -21.44 34.35
CA GLU A 896 -15.79 -22.21 35.34
C GLU A 896 -14.32 -22.49 34.91
N LYS A 897 -13.99 -22.28 33.63
CA LYS A 897 -12.63 -22.44 33.10
C LYS A 897 -11.84 -21.13 33.10
N LEU A 898 -12.46 -19.98 33.39
CA LEU A 898 -11.76 -18.72 33.50
C LEU A 898 -10.90 -18.70 34.78
N PRO A 899 -9.60 -18.36 34.71
CA PRO A 899 -8.70 -18.38 35.86
C PRO A 899 -9.13 -17.48 37.02
N VAL A 900 -9.91 -16.42 36.75
CA VAL A 900 -10.41 -15.48 37.77
C VAL A 900 -11.56 -16.06 38.62
N LEU A 901 -12.19 -17.16 38.16
CA LEU A 901 -13.28 -17.86 38.84
C LEU A 901 -12.82 -19.14 39.57
N ARG A 902 -11.55 -19.51 39.43
CA ARG A 902 -10.89 -20.56 40.25
C ARG A 902 -10.10 -19.91 41.37
#